data_AF-A0AAU7LQH1-F1
#
_entry.id   AF-A0AAU7LQH1-F1
#
_cell.length_a   1.000
_cell.length_b   1.000
_cell.length_c   1.000
_cell.angle_alpha   90.00
_cell.angle_beta   90.00
_cell.angle_gamma   90.00
#
_symmetry.space_group_name_H-M   'P 1'
#
loop_
_entity.id
_entity.type
_entity.pdbx_description
1 polymer ?
#
loop_
_entity_poly.entity_id
_entity_poly.type
_entity_poly.pdbx_seq_one_letter_code
_entity_poly.pdbx_strand_id
1 'polypeptide(L)'
;MNKQIAGLAAEARGQESLPRLLGRVVRRALFSAMVVASAMPLLAKAENSIQAVSGSVQGGSEVIRIELAEPLAEVPTGFSIQAPARIALDFQGISNSLGRSAIEINLGNMRSANVIQAGERTRVVLNLKTPTSYKAEIQGKSLLIILDSQAVAAPSVAAAPVFAESRNRDTLPLKDIDFRRGPDNSGRIVVALPNNEVGVDIRQQGKTVVVEFLKTALPEGLRRRLDVTDFGTPVQTVTTTQVGDKVRMVVEPTGQWEQSAYQSDNQFVLEVRAQKVDTSKLTQGIGFNGEKLSLNFQNIEIRSLLQVIADFTNFNVVTSDTVTGSVTLRLKDVPWDQALDIILQAKGLGMRKTGNVLLIAPKDELAAKDKQELEARAAIQNLEAVRTQSFQINYAKASEIAAQISAGGTGATTARILSNRGSVIAEPRTNQLFVTDIPSRLEQVQSFIAKLDIAVRQVLIEARIVEASDTFGRSLGVRLGGGTIGAAGALTRGNTNVSLGTNYGATVADTSGNFVSFPASTLGVANAASSFAVSIFNASANRFLNLELSALEADGKGKIVSSPRVVTADQTKALIEQGTEFPYQTATSSGATSLAFRKANLKLEVTPQITPEGNIILDLDVNKDSRGETTAAGIAIDTKHIQTQVLVENGGTVVIGGIFTLEETNNEVKVPLLGDVPYLGNLFKSRERTSRKQEMLVFITPKMITDRAAAR
;
A
#
# COMPACT_ATOMS: atom_id res chain seq x y z
N MET A 1 -54.20 31.87 12.96
CA MET A 1 -53.73 33.17 12.43
C MET A 1 -52.68 32.85 11.37
N ASN A 2 -52.92 33.17 10.09
CA ASN A 2 -52.75 34.48 9.42
C ASN A 2 -51.27 34.81 9.15
N LYS A 3 -50.85 35.22 7.94
CA LYS A 3 -51.59 35.29 6.64
C LYS A 3 -50.62 35.39 5.45
N GLN A 4 -51.09 35.08 4.24
CA GLN A 4 -50.42 35.32 2.96
C GLN A 4 -50.41 36.82 2.57
N ILE A 5 -49.43 37.20 1.73
CA ILE A 5 -49.52 38.21 0.64
C ILE A 5 -48.60 37.66 -0.49
N ALA A 6 -48.89 37.49 -1.79
CA ALA A 6 -50.01 37.79 -2.72
C ALA A 6 -49.76 38.95 -3.72
N GLY A 7 -49.55 38.62 -5.00
CA GLY A 7 -49.37 39.55 -6.14
C GLY A 7 -48.62 38.90 -7.33
N LEU A 8 -49.16 38.47 -8.48
CA LEU A 8 -50.52 38.33 -9.08
C LEU A 8 -50.73 39.16 -10.37
N ALA A 9 -50.60 38.49 -11.52
CA ALA A 9 -51.24 38.73 -12.84
C ALA A 9 -51.07 37.42 -13.66
N ALA A 10 -52.05 36.76 -14.31
CA ALA A 10 -53.11 37.18 -15.25
C ALA A 10 -52.56 37.57 -16.64
N GLU A 11 -53.03 37.07 -17.80
CA GLU A 11 -53.98 35.97 -18.14
C GLU A 11 -53.62 35.44 -19.58
N ALA A 12 -54.35 34.64 -20.38
CA ALA A 12 -55.79 34.26 -20.48
C ALA A 12 -55.98 32.79 -20.97
N ARG A 13 -56.91 32.51 -21.92
CA ARG A 13 -57.25 31.17 -22.48
C ARG A 13 -57.15 31.11 -24.02
N GLY A 14 -57.09 29.89 -24.58
CA GLY A 14 -57.44 29.63 -26.00
C GLY A 14 -57.22 28.19 -26.47
N GLN A 15 -58.29 27.42 -26.70
CA GLN A 15 -58.30 26.23 -27.56
C GLN A 15 -59.07 26.56 -28.84
N GLU A 16 -58.68 25.98 -29.99
CA GLU A 16 -59.53 25.15 -30.88
C GLU A 16 -58.99 24.99 -32.32
N SER A 17 -59.45 23.90 -32.97
CA SER A 17 -59.66 23.74 -34.42
C SER A 17 -58.48 23.47 -35.40
N LEU A 18 -58.71 22.45 -36.24
CA LEU A 18 -58.19 22.24 -37.60
C LEU A 18 -59.15 22.95 -38.61
N PRO A 19 -59.06 22.91 -39.96
CA PRO A 19 -58.17 22.13 -40.84
C PRO A 19 -57.69 22.79 -42.20
N ARG A 20 -56.83 22.06 -42.94
CA ARG A 20 -56.86 21.81 -44.42
C ARG A 20 -56.73 22.93 -45.51
N LEU A 21 -56.15 22.47 -46.65
CA LEU A 21 -56.41 22.78 -48.09
C LEU A 21 -55.69 23.95 -48.85
N LEU A 22 -55.14 23.56 -50.03
CA LEU A 22 -54.91 24.26 -51.34
C LEU A 22 -54.74 25.80 -51.42
N GLY A 23 -53.89 26.40 -52.27
CA GLY A 23 -53.15 25.92 -53.45
C GLY A 23 -53.14 26.93 -54.62
N ARG A 24 -51.96 27.20 -55.21
CA ARG A 24 -51.71 28.06 -56.43
C ARG A 24 -51.95 29.58 -56.20
N VAL A 25 -51.64 30.55 -57.08
CA VAL A 25 -51.35 30.61 -58.54
C VAL A 25 -50.32 31.73 -58.88
N VAL A 26 -49.85 31.77 -60.15
CA VAL A 26 -49.30 32.90 -60.98
C VAL A 26 -47.79 32.72 -61.30
N ARG A 27 -47.39 32.22 -62.49
CA ARG A 27 -47.21 32.90 -63.82
C ARG A 27 -46.10 33.99 -63.82
N ARG A 28 -45.28 34.21 -64.85
CA ARG A 28 -44.98 33.50 -66.14
C ARG A 28 -43.75 34.17 -66.80
N ALA A 29 -42.89 33.42 -67.49
CA ALA A 29 -42.06 33.93 -68.59
C ALA A 29 -41.67 32.78 -69.55
N LEU A 30 -41.79 33.02 -70.88
CA LEU A 30 -41.09 32.45 -72.05
C LEU A 30 -40.48 31.01 -71.97
N PHE A 31 -40.77 29.99 -72.81
CA PHE A 31 -41.05 29.89 -74.27
C PHE A 31 -39.97 30.59 -75.14
N SER A 32 -39.20 29.95 -76.04
CA SER A 32 -39.25 28.64 -76.74
C SER A 32 -37.78 28.24 -77.12
N ALA A 33 -37.42 27.11 -77.75
CA ALA A 33 -38.11 26.14 -78.60
C ALA A 33 -37.34 24.80 -78.73
N MET A 34 -37.80 23.95 -79.66
CA MET A 34 -37.17 22.75 -80.25
C MET A 34 -37.38 21.41 -79.52
N VAL A 35 -37.56 20.37 -80.34
CA VAL A 35 -38.01 19.00 -80.01
C VAL A 35 -36.89 18.00 -80.33
N VAL A 36 -37.05 16.75 -79.87
CA VAL A 36 -36.15 15.58 -80.00
C VAL A 36 -35.18 15.44 -78.81
N ALA A 37 -35.59 14.60 -77.86
CA ALA A 37 -34.74 14.00 -76.84
C ALA A 37 -35.08 12.50 -76.77
N SER A 38 -34.42 11.71 -77.62
CA SER A 38 -34.58 10.25 -77.69
C SER A 38 -33.78 9.55 -76.58
N ALA A 39 -34.36 8.46 -76.06
CA ALA A 39 -33.73 7.39 -75.27
C ALA A 39 -32.29 7.62 -74.74
N MET A 40 -32.16 7.96 -73.45
CA MET A 40 -30.90 7.79 -72.72
C MET A 40 -30.89 6.44 -72.00
N PRO A 41 -29.78 5.67 -72.06
CA PRO A 41 -29.63 4.47 -71.25
C PRO A 41 -29.37 4.82 -69.78
N LEU A 42 -29.93 4.03 -68.87
CA LEU A 42 -29.53 4.04 -67.46
C LEU A 42 -28.11 3.47 -67.34
N LEU A 43 -27.10 4.32 -67.12
CA LEU A 43 -25.84 3.85 -66.56
C LEU A 43 -26.08 3.44 -65.11
N ALA A 44 -26.26 2.13 -64.90
CA ALA A 44 -26.05 1.55 -63.58
C ALA A 44 -24.61 1.82 -63.16
N LYS A 45 -24.40 2.45 -62.01
CA LYS A 45 -23.08 2.43 -61.37
C LYS A 45 -22.77 0.99 -60.98
N ALA A 46 -21.61 0.49 -61.39
CA ALA A 46 -21.10 -0.76 -60.85
C ALA A 46 -20.82 -0.56 -59.35
N GLU A 47 -21.33 -1.45 -58.52
CA GLU A 47 -20.98 -1.53 -57.11
C GLU A 47 -19.61 -2.20 -57.01
N ASN A 48 -18.63 -1.57 -56.34
CA ASN A 48 -17.30 -2.18 -56.21
C ASN A 48 -17.42 -3.48 -55.40
N SER A 49 -16.61 -4.48 -55.71
CA SER A 49 -16.74 -5.83 -55.15
C SER A 49 -15.39 -6.48 -54.93
N ILE A 50 -15.21 -7.22 -53.84
CA ILE A 50 -14.07 -8.13 -53.65
C ILE A 50 -14.22 -9.33 -54.59
N GLN A 51 -13.23 -9.56 -55.45
CA GLN A 51 -13.24 -10.59 -56.49
C GLN A 51 -12.36 -11.80 -56.14
N ALA A 52 -11.19 -11.58 -55.51
CA ALA A 52 -10.29 -12.65 -55.07
C ALA A 52 -9.63 -12.33 -53.72
N VAL A 53 -9.31 -13.36 -52.94
CA VAL A 53 -8.43 -13.29 -51.77
C VAL A 53 -7.46 -14.45 -51.84
N SER A 54 -6.15 -14.16 -51.86
CA SER A 54 -5.07 -15.15 -51.96
C SER A 54 -3.94 -14.84 -50.99
N GLY A 55 -3.22 -15.85 -50.51
CA GLY A 55 -2.01 -15.70 -49.71
C GLY A 55 -0.78 -16.20 -50.45
N SER A 56 0.35 -15.50 -50.27
CA SER A 56 1.67 -15.88 -50.78
C SER A 56 2.76 -15.57 -49.74
N VAL A 57 3.98 -16.04 -49.96
CA VAL A 57 5.17 -15.64 -49.19
C VAL A 57 6.14 -14.96 -50.14
N GLN A 58 6.55 -13.73 -49.83
CA GLN A 58 7.46 -12.94 -50.65
C GLN A 58 8.52 -12.29 -49.76
N GLY A 59 9.81 -12.53 -50.06
CA GLY A 59 10.92 -12.00 -49.27
C GLY A 59 11.04 -12.55 -47.84
N GLY A 60 10.29 -13.61 -47.49
CA GLY A 60 10.21 -14.17 -46.14
C GLY A 60 9.03 -13.66 -45.30
N SER A 61 8.32 -12.63 -45.77
CA SER A 61 7.07 -12.16 -45.15
C SER A 61 5.85 -12.76 -45.85
N GLU A 62 4.78 -12.99 -45.09
CA GLU A 62 3.50 -13.45 -45.62
C GLU A 62 2.70 -12.27 -46.19
N VAL A 63 2.24 -12.39 -47.43
CA VAL A 63 1.51 -11.34 -48.14
C VAL A 63 0.15 -11.87 -48.57
N ILE A 64 -0.91 -11.30 -48.01
CA ILE A 64 -2.28 -11.56 -48.45
C ILE A 64 -2.64 -10.50 -49.49
N ARG A 65 -3.14 -10.91 -50.64
CA ARG A 65 -3.69 -10.03 -51.68
C ARG A 65 -5.21 -10.16 -51.70
N ILE A 66 -5.89 -9.02 -51.63
CA ILE A 66 -7.34 -8.88 -51.84
C ILE A 66 -7.52 -8.10 -53.15
N GLU A 67 -8.14 -8.71 -54.16
CA GLU A 67 -8.37 -8.09 -55.48
C GLU A 67 -9.82 -7.62 -55.61
N LEU A 68 -10.01 -6.45 -56.22
CA LEU A 68 -11.26 -5.69 -56.24
C LEU A 68 -11.65 -5.30 -57.69
N ALA A 69 -12.94 -5.07 -57.93
CA ALA A 69 -13.43 -4.63 -59.23
C ALA A 69 -12.89 -3.25 -59.62
N GLU A 70 -12.80 -2.32 -58.68
CA GLU A 70 -12.27 -0.97 -58.83
C GLU A 70 -11.22 -0.65 -57.73
N PRO A 71 -10.23 0.22 -58.00
CA PRO A 71 -9.18 0.56 -57.03
C PRO A 71 -9.74 1.29 -55.80
N LEU A 72 -9.10 1.07 -54.66
CA LEU A 72 -9.41 1.79 -53.41
C LEU A 72 -8.80 3.20 -53.44
N ALA A 73 -9.56 4.18 -52.91
CA ALA A 73 -9.04 5.53 -52.68
C ALA A 73 -8.21 5.63 -51.38
N GLU A 74 -8.58 4.87 -50.35
CA GLU A 74 -7.94 4.86 -49.03
C GLU A 74 -7.85 3.43 -48.46
N VAL A 75 -6.89 3.20 -47.57
CA VAL A 75 -6.68 1.90 -46.92
C VAL A 75 -7.82 1.61 -45.93
N PRO A 76 -8.48 0.44 -45.99
CA PRO A 76 -9.62 0.14 -45.12
C PRO A 76 -9.21 0.08 -43.64
N THR A 77 -10.10 0.56 -42.76
CA THR A 77 -9.92 0.50 -41.31
C THR A 77 -9.87 -0.95 -40.83
N GLY A 78 -8.90 -1.29 -39.97
CA GLY A 78 -8.78 -2.66 -39.46
C GLY A 78 -8.08 -2.77 -38.11
N PHE A 79 -8.29 -3.90 -37.44
CA PHE A 79 -7.82 -4.17 -36.08
C PHE A 79 -7.40 -5.64 -35.89
N SER A 80 -6.44 -5.88 -35.00
CA SER A 80 -5.99 -7.22 -34.63
C SER A 80 -6.57 -7.67 -33.29
N ILE A 81 -6.97 -8.93 -33.19
CA ILE A 81 -7.39 -9.61 -31.96
C ILE A 81 -6.29 -10.60 -31.58
N GLN A 82 -5.87 -10.60 -30.31
CA GLN A 82 -4.78 -11.46 -29.82
C GLN A 82 -5.26 -12.89 -29.49
N ALA A 83 -6.44 -13.00 -28.85
CA ALA A 83 -7.00 -14.27 -28.39
C ALA A 83 -8.51 -14.37 -28.76
N PRO A 84 -8.91 -15.18 -29.76
CA PRO A 84 -8.06 -15.89 -30.72
C PRO A 84 -7.37 -14.94 -31.71
N ALA A 85 -6.22 -15.36 -32.25
CA ALA A 85 -5.41 -14.57 -33.17
C ALA A 85 -6.14 -14.29 -34.50
N ARG A 86 -6.51 -13.03 -34.75
CA ARG A 86 -7.25 -12.59 -35.96
C ARG A 86 -6.86 -11.17 -36.38
N ILE A 87 -7.05 -10.85 -37.66
CA ILE A 87 -7.08 -9.47 -38.17
C ILE A 87 -8.43 -9.26 -38.87
N ALA A 88 -9.14 -8.20 -38.53
CA ALA A 88 -10.40 -7.81 -39.16
C ALA A 88 -10.24 -6.48 -39.90
N LEU A 89 -10.72 -6.42 -41.14
CA LEU A 89 -10.66 -5.26 -42.04
C LEU A 89 -12.07 -4.92 -42.51
N ASP A 90 -12.47 -3.65 -42.40
CA ASP A 90 -13.79 -3.17 -42.76
C ASP A 90 -13.76 -2.31 -44.02
N PHE A 91 -14.48 -2.76 -45.04
CA PHE A 91 -14.70 -2.09 -46.31
C PHE A 91 -16.11 -1.48 -46.33
N GLN A 92 -16.25 -0.25 -46.84
CA GLN A 92 -17.52 0.51 -46.91
C GLN A 92 -17.94 0.66 -48.38
N GLY A 93 -19.20 0.37 -48.72
CA GLY A 93 -19.71 0.44 -50.10
C GLY A 93 -19.07 -0.56 -51.05
N ILE A 94 -18.62 -1.72 -50.53
CA ILE A 94 -17.99 -2.79 -51.31
C ILE A 94 -18.66 -4.13 -50.99
N SER A 95 -19.10 -4.85 -52.02
CA SER A 95 -19.77 -6.15 -51.93
C SER A 95 -18.83 -7.36 -51.96
N ASN A 96 -19.32 -8.52 -51.57
CA ASN A 96 -18.62 -9.80 -51.70
C ASN A 96 -18.98 -10.51 -53.02
N SER A 97 -18.10 -10.48 -54.02
CA SER A 97 -18.23 -11.22 -55.29
C SER A 97 -17.39 -12.51 -55.35
N LEU A 98 -16.82 -12.97 -54.23
CA LEU A 98 -16.03 -14.22 -54.16
C LEU A 98 -16.87 -15.49 -54.33
N GLY A 99 -18.20 -15.37 -54.28
CA GLY A 99 -19.16 -16.50 -54.28
C GLY A 99 -19.08 -17.40 -53.04
N ARG A 100 -18.21 -17.09 -52.07
CA ARG A 100 -17.97 -17.84 -50.83
C ARG A 100 -17.68 -16.87 -49.68
N SER A 101 -18.03 -17.28 -48.46
CA SER A 101 -17.81 -16.49 -47.23
C SER A 101 -16.59 -16.93 -46.42
N ALA A 102 -15.91 -18.02 -46.81
CA ALA A 102 -14.68 -18.50 -46.19
C ALA A 102 -13.76 -19.13 -47.23
N ILE A 103 -12.47 -18.85 -47.12
CA ILE A 103 -11.38 -19.36 -47.95
C ILE A 103 -10.29 -19.87 -47.01
N GLU A 104 -10.01 -21.17 -47.02
CA GLU A 104 -8.84 -21.71 -46.33
C GLU A 104 -7.57 -21.43 -47.15
N ILE A 105 -6.53 -20.93 -46.47
CA ILE A 105 -5.26 -20.52 -47.08
C ILE A 105 -4.13 -21.37 -46.51
N ASN A 106 -4.15 -21.65 -45.20
CA ASN A 106 -3.26 -22.54 -44.44
C ASN A 106 -1.72 -22.31 -44.57
N LEU A 107 -1.30 -21.30 -45.33
CA LEU A 107 0.07 -20.92 -45.63
C LEU A 107 0.71 -20.13 -44.47
N GLY A 108 1.88 -20.54 -43.99
CA GLY A 108 2.60 -19.81 -42.93
C GLY A 108 1.80 -19.70 -41.63
N ASN A 109 1.62 -18.49 -41.11
CA ASN A 109 0.75 -18.15 -39.99
C ASN A 109 -0.74 -18.07 -40.39
N MET A 110 -1.06 -17.71 -41.63
CA MET A 110 -2.45 -17.70 -42.12
C MET A 110 -3.12 -19.08 -42.03
N ARG A 111 -4.35 -19.12 -41.49
CA ARG A 111 -5.24 -20.29 -41.51
C ARG A 111 -6.33 -20.12 -42.57
N SER A 112 -7.17 -19.10 -42.44
CA SER A 112 -8.26 -18.81 -43.38
C SER A 112 -8.61 -17.32 -43.43
N ALA A 113 -9.23 -16.89 -44.53
CA ALA A 113 -9.85 -15.58 -44.66
C ALA A 113 -11.36 -15.74 -44.83
N ASN A 114 -12.14 -15.12 -43.94
CA ASN A 114 -13.61 -15.12 -44.00
C ASN A 114 -14.09 -13.74 -44.48
N VAL A 115 -15.07 -13.69 -45.39
CA VAL A 115 -15.61 -12.44 -45.94
C VAL A 115 -17.11 -12.37 -45.69
N ILE A 116 -17.51 -11.40 -44.86
CA ILE A 116 -18.86 -11.28 -44.31
C ILE A 116 -19.42 -9.91 -44.71
N GLN A 117 -20.43 -9.89 -45.58
CA GLN A 117 -21.15 -8.67 -45.96
C GLN A 117 -22.40 -8.49 -45.09
N ALA A 118 -22.62 -7.27 -44.60
CA ALA A 118 -23.77 -6.89 -43.78
C ALA A 118 -24.20 -5.45 -44.15
N GLY A 119 -25.14 -5.34 -45.09
CA GLY A 119 -25.51 -4.07 -45.71
C GLY A 119 -24.33 -3.45 -46.47
N GLU A 120 -24.13 -2.15 -46.29
CA GLU A 120 -23.03 -1.36 -46.88
C GLU A 120 -21.62 -1.74 -46.39
N ARG A 121 -21.48 -2.65 -45.40
CA ARG A 121 -20.18 -3.03 -44.83
C ARG A 121 -19.82 -4.46 -45.16
N THR A 122 -18.63 -4.66 -45.73
CA THR A 122 -18.00 -5.98 -45.86
C THR A 122 -16.81 -6.06 -44.92
N ARG A 123 -16.82 -7.04 -44.02
CA ARG A 123 -15.72 -7.34 -43.10
C ARG A 123 -14.95 -8.57 -43.58
N VAL A 124 -13.65 -8.40 -43.80
CA VAL A 124 -12.71 -9.50 -44.05
C VAL A 124 -12.01 -9.85 -42.74
N VAL A 125 -12.14 -11.11 -42.28
CA VAL A 125 -11.51 -11.62 -41.06
C VAL A 125 -10.47 -12.68 -41.43
N LEU A 126 -9.19 -12.31 -41.31
CA LEU A 126 -8.07 -13.23 -41.38
C LEU A 126 -7.93 -13.96 -40.04
N ASN A 127 -7.92 -15.29 -40.04
CA ASN A 127 -7.64 -16.13 -38.88
C ASN A 127 -6.18 -16.59 -38.94
N LEU A 128 -5.44 -16.37 -37.85
CA LEU A 128 -4.02 -16.67 -37.73
C LEU A 128 -3.78 -17.86 -36.77
N LYS A 129 -2.58 -18.44 -36.81
CA LYS A 129 -2.11 -19.47 -35.86
C LYS A 129 -1.48 -18.83 -34.62
N THR A 130 -0.78 -17.71 -34.79
CA THR A 130 -0.22 -16.83 -33.75
C THR A 130 -0.59 -15.36 -34.05
N PRO A 131 -0.68 -14.47 -33.05
CA PRO A 131 -0.92 -13.06 -33.32
C PRO A 131 0.31 -12.40 -33.97
N THR A 132 0.08 -11.46 -34.90
CA THR A 132 1.15 -10.78 -35.65
C THR A 132 0.68 -9.39 -36.10
N SER A 133 1.60 -8.43 -36.19
CA SER A 133 1.35 -7.11 -36.78
C SER A 133 1.24 -7.19 -38.30
N TYR A 134 0.53 -6.23 -38.90
CA TYR A 134 0.36 -6.14 -40.34
C TYR A 134 0.58 -4.72 -40.85
N LYS A 135 0.99 -4.61 -42.12
CA LYS A 135 1.00 -3.38 -42.90
C LYS A 135 0.08 -3.57 -44.11
N ALA A 136 -0.72 -2.58 -44.45
CA ALA A 136 -1.63 -2.64 -45.59
C ALA A 136 -1.28 -1.57 -46.63
N GLU A 137 -1.23 -1.96 -47.90
CA GLU A 137 -0.76 -1.13 -49.02
C GLU A 137 -1.67 -1.32 -50.24
N ILE A 138 -2.06 -0.23 -50.91
CA ILE A 138 -2.89 -0.30 -52.12
C ILE A 138 -2.00 -0.32 -53.35
N GLN A 139 -2.09 -1.39 -54.13
CA GLN A 139 -1.48 -1.54 -55.44
C GLN A 139 -2.58 -1.66 -56.51
N GLY A 140 -3.06 -0.50 -56.97
CA GLY A 140 -4.12 -0.39 -57.97
C GLY A 140 -5.43 -1.04 -57.53
N LYS A 141 -5.87 -2.08 -58.25
CA LYS A 141 -7.06 -2.88 -57.94
C LYS A 141 -6.86 -3.90 -56.82
N SER A 142 -5.69 -3.95 -56.21
CA SER A 142 -5.37 -4.90 -55.15
C SER A 142 -4.94 -4.20 -53.86
N LEU A 143 -5.41 -4.73 -52.73
CA LEU A 143 -4.88 -4.40 -51.40
C LEU A 143 -3.94 -5.53 -50.98
N LEU A 144 -2.67 -5.19 -50.72
CA LEU A 144 -1.70 -6.08 -50.10
C LEU A 144 -1.73 -5.90 -48.59
N ILE A 145 -1.62 -7.01 -47.86
CA ILE A 145 -1.51 -7.06 -46.40
C ILE A 145 -0.28 -7.89 -46.09
N ILE A 146 0.78 -7.25 -45.60
CA ILE A 146 2.06 -7.85 -45.28
C ILE A 146 2.09 -8.12 -43.78
N LEU A 147 2.22 -9.39 -43.38
CA LEU A 147 2.42 -9.77 -41.97
C LEU A 147 3.91 -9.70 -41.63
N ASP A 148 4.25 -9.05 -40.50
CA ASP A 148 5.64 -8.93 -40.07
C ASP A 148 6.20 -10.28 -39.60
N SER A 149 7.17 -10.82 -40.33
CA SER A 149 7.82 -12.10 -40.01
C SER A 149 8.73 -11.97 -38.77
N GLN A 150 8.19 -12.20 -37.57
CA GLN A 150 9.00 -12.29 -36.36
C GLN A 150 9.85 -13.58 -36.36
N ALA A 151 11.14 -13.44 -36.06
CA ALA A 151 12.00 -14.57 -35.75
C ALA A 151 11.55 -15.26 -34.45
N VAL A 152 11.64 -16.59 -34.41
CA VAL A 152 11.11 -17.40 -33.30
C VAL A 152 11.91 -17.19 -32.02
N ALA A 153 11.41 -16.29 -31.16
CA ALA A 153 11.81 -16.21 -29.77
C ALA A 153 11.10 -17.29 -28.92
N ALA A 154 11.69 -17.64 -27.77
CA ALA A 154 11.14 -18.60 -26.83
C ALA A 154 9.73 -18.20 -26.34
N PRO A 155 8.85 -19.15 -25.97
CA PRO A 155 7.47 -18.88 -25.59
C PRO A 155 7.40 -17.93 -24.38
N SER A 156 7.03 -16.68 -24.64
CA SER A 156 6.81 -15.67 -23.61
C SER A 156 5.48 -15.91 -22.90
N VAL A 157 5.42 -15.50 -21.62
CA VAL A 157 4.19 -15.54 -20.83
C VAL A 157 3.13 -14.68 -21.53
N ALA A 158 1.89 -15.20 -21.60
CA ALA A 158 0.80 -14.62 -22.37
C ALA A 158 0.71 -13.10 -22.22
N ALA A 159 1.02 -12.38 -23.31
CA ALA A 159 1.07 -10.93 -23.30
C ALA A 159 -0.32 -10.34 -23.02
N ALA A 160 -0.35 -9.27 -22.23
CA ALA A 160 -1.53 -8.43 -22.05
C ALA A 160 -2.06 -7.94 -23.42
N PRO A 161 -3.37 -7.68 -23.57
CA PRO A 161 -3.91 -7.10 -24.79
C PRO A 161 -3.30 -5.70 -25.02
N VAL A 162 -2.35 -5.61 -25.94
CA VAL A 162 -1.70 -4.35 -26.32
C VAL A 162 -2.63 -3.60 -27.28
N PHE A 163 -3.24 -2.53 -26.80
CA PHE A 163 -3.97 -1.58 -27.66
C PHE A 163 -2.95 -0.65 -28.36
N ALA A 164 -3.40 0.12 -29.35
CA ALA A 164 -2.51 0.96 -30.14
C ALA A 164 -1.71 1.96 -29.28
N GLU A 165 -0.45 2.22 -29.65
CA GLU A 165 0.37 3.25 -29.00
C GLU A 165 -0.29 4.62 -29.12
N SER A 166 -0.26 5.40 -28.03
CA SER A 166 -0.90 6.72 -27.97
C SER A 166 -0.28 7.69 -28.97
N ARG A 167 -1.06 8.14 -29.95
CA ARG A 167 -0.61 9.12 -30.97
C ARG A 167 -0.75 10.57 -30.51
N ASN A 168 -1.50 10.81 -29.42
CA ASN A 168 -1.60 12.12 -28.78
C ASN A 168 -0.22 12.66 -28.37
N ARG A 169 0.13 13.85 -28.87
CA ARG A 169 1.36 14.57 -28.47
C ARG A 169 1.20 15.20 -27.08
N ASP A 170 0.03 15.77 -26.82
CA ASP A 170 -0.33 16.51 -25.61
C ASP A 170 -1.20 15.69 -24.65
N THR A 171 -1.22 16.04 -23.36
CA THR A 171 -2.05 15.36 -22.35
C THR A 171 -3.49 15.88 -22.35
N LEU A 172 -4.44 15.04 -22.74
CA LEU A 172 -5.85 15.42 -22.88
C LEU A 172 -6.72 14.91 -21.70
N PRO A 173 -7.72 15.67 -21.22
CA PRO A 173 -8.56 15.24 -20.10
C PRO A 173 -9.49 14.08 -20.50
N LEU A 174 -9.67 13.10 -19.59
CA LEU A 174 -10.79 12.17 -19.66
C LEU A 174 -12.11 12.93 -19.50
N LYS A 175 -13.15 12.54 -20.25
CA LYS A 175 -14.44 13.24 -20.27
C LYS A 175 -15.39 12.77 -19.16
N ASP A 176 -15.47 11.46 -18.94
CA ASP A 176 -16.36 10.84 -17.95
C ASP A 176 -15.90 9.42 -17.59
N ILE A 177 -16.31 8.94 -16.41
CA ILE A 177 -16.08 7.59 -15.90
C ILE A 177 -17.35 7.11 -15.18
N ASP A 178 -18.05 6.19 -15.85
CA ASP A 178 -19.37 5.66 -15.48
C ASP A 178 -19.31 4.14 -15.24
N PHE A 179 -20.21 3.64 -14.39
CA PHE A 179 -20.32 2.22 -14.04
C PHE A 179 -21.76 1.74 -14.21
N ARG A 180 -21.93 0.62 -14.91
CA ARG A 180 -23.24 -0.02 -15.14
C ARG A 180 -23.17 -1.51 -14.89
N ARG A 181 -24.27 -2.08 -14.40
CA ARG A 181 -24.51 -3.53 -14.44
C ARG A 181 -24.84 -3.93 -15.88
N GLY A 182 -24.02 -4.81 -16.46
CA GLY A 182 -24.28 -5.40 -17.77
C GLY A 182 -25.19 -6.62 -17.71
N PRO A 183 -25.44 -7.29 -18.85
CA PRO A 183 -26.08 -8.60 -18.88
C PRO A 183 -25.27 -9.62 -18.06
N ASP A 184 -25.91 -10.70 -17.62
CA ASP A 184 -25.29 -11.75 -16.79
C ASP A 184 -24.64 -11.27 -15.48
N ASN A 185 -25.02 -10.09 -14.98
CA ASN A 185 -24.45 -9.41 -13.80
C ASN A 185 -22.96 -9.03 -13.98
N SER A 186 -22.51 -8.77 -15.21
CA SER A 186 -21.17 -8.20 -15.43
C SER A 186 -21.08 -6.78 -14.85
N GLY A 187 -19.89 -6.40 -14.36
CA GLY A 187 -19.55 -5.01 -14.05
C GLY A 187 -19.00 -4.35 -15.30
N ARG A 188 -19.73 -3.40 -15.88
CA ARG A 188 -19.39 -2.73 -17.14
C ARG A 188 -18.99 -1.28 -16.86
N ILE A 189 -17.69 -1.03 -16.91
CA ILE A 189 -17.06 0.27 -16.70
C ILE A 189 -16.93 0.95 -18.07
N VAL A 190 -17.40 2.18 -18.20
CA VAL A 190 -17.35 2.97 -19.43
C VAL A 190 -16.57 4.25 -19.18
N VAL A 191 -15.45 4.42 -19.87
CA VAL A 191 -14.59 5.60 -19.82
C VAL A 191 -14.73 6.38 -21.12
N ALA A 192 -15.19 7.62 -21.04
CA ALA A 192 -15.29 8.51 -22.19
C ALA A 192 -13.95 9.20 -22.45
N LEU A 193 -13.32 8.86 -23.58
CA LEU A 193 -11.99 9.31 -23.98
C LEU A 193 -12.05 10.67 -24.69
N PRO A 194 -10.97 11.48 -24.65
CA PRO A 194 -10.86 12.71 -25.44
C PRO A 194 -10.96 12.43 -26.95
N ASN A 195 -10.25 11.42 -27.45
CA ASN A 195 -10.31 10.91 -28.82
C ASN A 195 -10.07 9.38 -28.86
N ASN A 196 -10.18 8.79 -30.05
CA ASN A 196 -9.87 7.38 -30.31
C ASN A 196 -8.37 7.05 -30.31
N GLU A 197 -7.49 8.06 -30.28
CA GLU A 197 -6.02 7.91 -30.33
C GLU A 197 -5.35 7.79 -28.95
N VAL A 198 -6.12 7.76 -27.85
CA VAL A 198 -5.62 7.41 -26.52
C VAL A 198 -5.20 5.94 -26.53
N GLY A 199 -3.92 5.69 -26.24
CA GLY A 199 -3.42 4.34 -26.00
C GLY A 199 -3.80 3.86 -24.60
N VAL A 200 -4.25 2.61 -24.52
CA VAL A 200 -4.71 1.98 -23.28
C VAL A 200 -3.89 0.72 -23.01
N ASP A 201 -3.41 0.56 -21.78
CA ASP A 201 -2.69 -0.63 -21.33
C ASP A 201 -3.48 -1.31 -20.20
N ILE A 202 -3.79 -2.60 -20.35
CA ILE A 202 -4.57 -3.38 -19.37
C ILE A 202 -3.70 -4.50 -18.82
N ARG A 203 -3.33 -4.40 -17.54
CA ARG A 203 -2.55 -5.43 -16.84
C ARG A 203 -3.32 -5.97 -15.65
N GLN A 204 -3.53 -7.28 -15.62
CA GLN A 204 -3.99 -7.97 -14.41
C GLN A 204 -2.84 -8.01 -13.39
N GLN A 205 -3.08 -7.46 -12.20
CA GLN A 205 -2.12 -7.44 -11.10
C GLN A 205 -2.71 -8.23 -9.93
N GLY A 206 -2.37 -9.52 -9.89
CA GLY A 206 -2.94 -10.49 -8.96
C GLY A 206 -4.45 -10.63 -9.15
N LYS A 207 -5.23 -10.19 -8.15
CA LYS A 207 -6.69 -10.17 -8.17
C LYS A 207 -7.29 -8.91 -8.80
N THR A 208 -6.50 -7.87 -9.06
CA THR A 208 -6.98 -6.57 -9.57
C THR A 208 -6.76 -6.44 -11.07
N VAL A 209 -7.57 -5.60 -11.73
CA VAL A 209 -7.34 -5.17 -13.11
C VAL A 209 -6.87 -3.72 -13.07
N VAL A 210 -5.69 -3.45 -13.63
CA VAL A 210 -5.13 -2.10 -13.74
C VAL A 210 -5.18 -1.67 -15.20
N VAL A 211 -5.85 -0.56 -15.46
CA VAL A 211 -5.94 0.08 -16.78
C VAL A 211 -5.18 1.40 -16.72
N GLU A 212 -4.20 1.60 -17.60
CA GLU A 212 -3.44 2.85 -17.74
C GLU A 212 -3.79 3.54 -19.06
N PHE A 213 -4.36 4.75 -18.99
CA PHE A 213 -4.70 5.59 -20.14
C PHE A 213 -3.53 6.55 -20.41
N LEU A 214 -2.80 6.32 -21.49
CA LEU A 214 -1.59 7.07 -21.85
C LEU A 214 -1.93 8.47 -22.38
N LYS A 215 -1.10 9.48 -22.05
CA LYS A 215 -1.30 10.89 -22.45
C LYS A 215 -2.65 11.45 -22.04
N THR A 216 -3.11 11.12 -20.84
CA THR A 216 -4.37 11.64 -20.30
C THR A 216 -4.24 12.29 -18.92
N ALA A 217 -5.12 13.26 -18.67
CA ALA A 217 -5.30 13.92 -17.39
C ALA A 217 -6.65 13.54 -16.78
N LEU A 218 -6.70 13.46 -15.44
CA LEU A 218 -7.91 13.17 -14.66
C LEU A 218 -8.48 14.47 -14.05
N PRO A 219 -9.60 15.01 -14.58
CA PRO A 219 -10.29 16.15 -13.98
C PRO A 219 -10.66 15.90 -12.52
N GLU A 220 -10.69 16.95 -11.70
CA GLU A 220 -10.87 16.84 -10.25
C GLU A 220 -12.17 16.11 -9.85
N GLY A 221 -13.28 16.40 -10.51
CA GLY A 221 -14.56 15.70 -10.27
C GLY A 221 -14.57 14.20 -10.62
N LEU A 222 -13.56 13.72 -11.35
CA LEU A 222 -13.37 12.30 -11.67
C LEU A 222 -12.31 11.64 -10.77
N ARG A 223 -11.64 12.36 -9.86
CA ARG A 223 -10.66 11.82 -8.88
C ARG A 223 -11.36 11.14 -7.69
N ARG A 224 -12.20 10.14 -7.96
CA ARG A 224 -13.06 9.46 -6.98
C ARG A 224 -12.85 7.94 -6.98
N ARG A 225 -13.00 7.33 -5.80
CA ARG A 225 -13.22 5.88 -5.65
C ARG A 225 -14.72 5.63 -5.73
N LEU A 226 -15.16 4.90 -6.74
CA LEU A 226 -16.52 4.41 -6.86
C LEU A 226 -16.61 3.09 -6.07
N ASP A 227 -17.47 3.05 -5.06
CA ASP A 227 -18.01 1.80 -4.55
C ASP A 227 -19.18 1.39 -5.45
N VAL A 228 -19.20 0.14 -5.89
CA VAL A 228 -20.20 -0.41 -6.82
C VAL A 228 -20.74 -1.76 -6.34
N THR A 229 -20.53 -2.09 -5.06
CA THR A 229 -21.02 -3.32 -4.43
C THR A 229 -22.54 -3.49 -4.52
N ASP A 230 -23.31 -2.41 -4.31
CA ASP A 230 -24.78 -2.36 -4.41
C ASP A 230 -25.34 -2.82 -5.77
N PHE A 231 -24.55 -2.75 -6.85
CA PHE A 231 -25.00 -3.17 -8.18
C PHE A 231 -25.07 -4.70 -8.33
N GLY A 232 -24.50 -5.48 -7.40
CA GLY A 232 -24.55 -6.94 -7.43
C GLY A 232 -23.73 -7.56 -8.57
N THR A 233 -22.57 -6.97 -8.87
CA THR A 233 -21.61 -7.43 -9.90
C THR A 233 -20.37 -8.02 -9.20
N PRO A 234 -19.44 -8.72 -9.89
CA PRO A 234 -18.19 -9.16 -9.26
C PRO A 234 -17.26 -8.01 -8.88
N VAL A 235 -17.41 -6.81 -9.46
CA VAL A 235 -16.61 -5.62 -9.13
C VAL A 235 -17.11 -5.03 -7.81
N GLN A 236 -16.21 -4.80 -6.86
CA GLN A 236 -16.50 -4.09 -5.62
C GLN A 236 -16.20 -2.59 -5.77
N THR A 237 -15.00 -2.24 -6.24
CA THR A 237 -14.61 -0.82 -6.38
C THR A 237 -13.86 -0.52 -7.67
N VAL A 238 -13.93 0.76 -8.08
CA VAL A 238 -13.17 1.35 -9.18
C VAL A 238 -12.50 2.62 -8.67
N THR A 239 -11.17 2.68 -8.70
CA THR A 239 -10.37 3.80 -8.15
C THR A 239 -9.51 4.41 -9.25
N THR A 240 -9.57 5.73 -9.42
CA THR A 240 -8.86 6.44 -10.50
C THR A 240 -7.86 7.45 -9.94
N THR A 241 -6.62 7.42 -10.42
CA THR A 241 -5.52 8.27 -9.96
C THR A 241 -4.68 8.79 -11.12
N GLN A 242 -4.17 10.01 -11.00
CA GLN A 242 -3.18 10.58 -11.93
C GLN A 242 -1.79 10.05 -11.56
N VAL A 243 -1.04 9.51 -12.52
CA VAL A 243 0.33 8.99 -12.33
C VAL A 243 1.22 9.56 -13.44
N GLY A 244 1.72 10.78 -13.24
CA GLY A 244 2.48 11.50 -14.27
C GLY A 244 1.56 11.95 -15.41
N ASP A 245 1.90 11.62 -16.65
CA ASP A 245 1.17 11.96 -17.88
C ASP A 245 0.11 10.92 -18.30
N LYS A 246 -0.26 10.02 -17.38
CA LYS A 246 -1.29 8.98 -17.58
C LYS A 246 -2.24 8.86 -16.40
N VAL A 247 -3.47 8.43 -16.68
CA VAL A 247 -4.46 8.07 -15.66
C VAL A 247 -4.40 6.56 -15.41
N ARG A 248 -4.26 6.15 -14.15
CA ARG A 248 -4.37 4.76 -13.72
C ARG A 248 -5.76 4.53 -13.09
N MET A 249 -6.52 3.61 -13.67
CA MET A 249 -7.75 3.07 -13.10
C MET A 249 -7.46 1.68 -12.55
N VAL A 250 -7.74 1.46 -11.27
CA VAL A 250 -7.64 0.16 -10.59
C VAL A 250 -9.06 -0.34 -10.31
N VAL A 251 -9.32 -1.59 -10.69
CA VAL A 251 -10.60 -2.28 -10.50
C VAL A 251 -10.38 -3.46 -9.58
N GLU A 252 -11.23 -3.59 -8.56
CA GLU A 252 -11.15 -4.62 -7.52
C GLU A 252 -12.33 -5.61 -7.68
N PRO A 253 -12.18 -6.67 -8.49
CA PRO A 253 -13.17 -7.75 -8.61
C PRO A 253 -12.99 -8.87 -7.58
N THR A 254 -14.06 -9.63 -7.37
CA THR A 254 -14.15 -10.76 -6.42
C THR A 254 -14.65 -12.04 -7.08
N GLY A 255 -14.44 -13.18 -6.40
CA GLY A 255 -14.72 -14.51 -6.94
C GLY A 255 -13.74 -14.93 -8.05
N GLN A 256 -14.15 -15.91 -8.87
CA GLN A 256 -13.54 -16.16 -10.18
C GLN A 256 -14.25 -15.29 -11.22
N TRP A 257 -13.50 -14.68 -12.12
CA TRP A 257 -14.02 -13.73 -13.08
C TRP A 257 -13.24 -13.79 -14.40
N GLU A 258 -13.89 -13.33 -15.46
CA GLU A 258 -13.30 -13.14 -16.77
C GLU A 258 -13.48 -11.67 -17.17
N GLN A 259 -12.44 -11.07 -17.74
CA GLN A 259 -12.49 -9.72 -18.28
C GLN A 259 -12.59 -9.74 -19.81
N SER A 260 -13.37 -8.81 -20.36
CA SER A 260 -13.32 -8.44 -21.77
C SER A 260 -13.21 -6.92 -21.86
N ALA A 261 -12.40 -6.43 -22.78
CA ALA A 261 -12.18 -4.99 -22.93
C ALA A 261 -12.08 -4.62 -24.42
N TYR A 262 -12.67 -3.48 -24.76
CA TYR A 262 -12.68 -2.96 -26.12
C TYR A 262 -12.77 -1.43 -26.12
N GLN A 263 -12.25 -0.84 -27.19
CA GLN A 263 -12.30 0.59 -27.45
C GLN A 263 -13.12 0.77 -28.74
N SER A 264 -14.20 1.54 -28.65
CA SER A 264 -15.03 1.92 -29.80
C SER A 264 -15.11 3.43 -29.83
N ASP A 265 -14.71 4.02 -30.95
CA ASP A 265 -14.79 5.46 -31.16
C ASP A 265 -14.07 6.22 -30.01
N ASN A 266 -14.79 7.10 -29.31
CA ASN A 266 -14.29 7.85 -28.16
C ASN A 266 -14.67 7.22 -26.81
N GLN A 267 -14.89 5.90 -26.74
CA GLN A 267 -15.20 5.18 -25.50
C GLN A 267 -14.33 3.94 -25.33
N PHE A 268 -13.80 3.77 -24.11
CA PHE A 268 -13.21 2.51 -23.65
C PHE A 268 -14.20 1.80 -22.72
N VAL A 269 -14.40 0.51 -22.93
CA VAL A 269 -15.27 -0.34 -22.12
C VAL A 269 -14.47 -1.51 -21.56
N LEU A 270 -14.50 -1.66 -20.24
CA LEU A 270 -14.05 -2.85 -19.52
C LEU A 270 -15.26 -3.54 -18.90
N GLU A 271 -15.47 -4.81 -19.25
CA GLU A 271 -16.58 -5.62 -18.77
C GLU A 271 -16.05 -6.86 -18.05
N VAL A 272 -16.30 -6.94 -16.75
CA VAL A 272 -15.85 -8.02 -15.86
C VAL A 272 -17.06 -8.88 -15.48
N ARG A 273 -17.09 -10.13 -15.96
CA ARG A 273 -18.16 -11.09 -15.67
C ARG A 273 -17.71 -12.11 -14.63
N ALA A 274 -18.61 -12.50 -13.73
CA ALA A 274 -18.34 -13.62 -12.83
C ALA A 274 -18.22 -14.91 -13.66
N GLN A 275 -17.17 -15.69 -13.45
CA GLN A 275 -16.98 -16.94 -14.16
C GLN A 275 -17.97 -17.97 -13.60
N LYS A 276 -19.10 -18.14 -14.31
CA LYS A 276 -20.09 -19.18 -14.01
C LYS A 276 -19.45 -20.54 -14.25
N VAL A 277 -18.87 -21.13 -13.21
CA VAL A 277 -18.36 -22.51 -13.28
C VAL A 277 -19.57 -23.43 -13.44
N ASP A 278 -19.67 -24.08 -14.60
CA ASP A 278 -20.77 -25.01 -14.92
C ASP A 278 -20.96 -26.00 -13.77
N THR A 279 -22.11 -25.95 -13.09
CA THR A 279 -22.32 -26.83 -11.93
C THR A 279 -22.41 -28.31 -12.34
N SER A 280 -22.76 -28.58 -13.60
CA SER A 280 -22.65 -29.89 -14.25
C SER A 280 -21.20 -30.39 -14.44
N LYS A 281 -20.19 -29.52 -14.27
CA LYS A 281 -18.75 -29.87 -14.20
C LYS A 281 -18.21 -29.85 -12.76
N LEU A 282 -19.02 -29.48 -11.76
CA LEU A 282 -18.63 -29.45 -10.35
C LEU A 282 -19.15 -30.65 -9.54
N THR A 283 -20.10 -31.44 -10.06
CA THR A 283 -20.52 -32.71 -9.45
C THR A 283 -19.58 -33.88 -9.79
N GLN A 284 -18.27 -33.63 -9.84
CA GLN A 284 -17.23 -34.63 -10.09
C GLN A 284 -16.06 -34.45 -9.12
N GLY A 285 -15.91 -35.40 -8.18
CA GLY A 285 -14.57 -35.76 -7.70
C GLY A 285 -13.86 -36.52 -8.80
N ILE A 286 -12.63 -36.12 -9.14
CA ILE A 286 -11.88 -36.56 -10.33
C ILE A 286 -12.67 -36.26 -11.61
N GLY A 287 -12.38 -35.10 -12.23
CA GLY A 287 -13.14 -34.59 -13.37
C GLY A 287 -12.95 -35.40 -14.65
N PHE A 288 -13.76 -36.43 -14.86
CA PHE A 288 -13.77 -37.25 -16.07
C PHE A 288 -14.49 -36.53 -17.21
N ASN A 289 -13.74 -36.22 -18.28
CA ASN A 289 -14.13 -35.38 -19.40
C ASN A 289 -14.03 -36.10 -20.76
N GLY A 290 -13.74 -37.40 -20.76
CA GLY A 290 -13.64 -38.21 -21.97
C GLY A 290 -14.95 -38.32 -22.74
N GLU A 291 -14.84 -38.56 -24.06
CA GLU A 291 -15.97 -38.93 -24.90
C GLU A 291 -16.70 -40.16 -24.33
N LYS A 292 -18.04 -40.14 -24.43
CA LYS A 292 -18.89 -41.15 -23.81
C LYS A 292 -18.90 -42.44 -24.62
N LEU A 293 -18.67 -43.54 -23.92
CA LEU A 293 -18.61 -44.87 -24.49
C LEU A 293 -19.62 -45.80 -23.79
N SER A 294 -20.20 -46.73 -24.55
CA SER A 294 -21.08 -47.78 -24.05
C SER A 294 -20.49 -49.14 -24.44
N LEU A 295 -20.08 -49.93 -23.45
CA LEU A 295 -19.43 -51.22 -23.62
C LEU A 295 -20.21 -52.30 -22.87
N ASN A 296 -20.33 -53.49 -23.44
CA ASN A 296 -20.96 -54.63 -22.78
C ASN A 296 -20.14 -55.89 -23.07
N PHE A 297 -19.20 -56.20 -22.19
CA PHE A 297 -18.30 -57.34 -22.33
C PHE A 297 -18.47 -58.32 -21.18
N GLN A 298 -18.53 -59.60 -21.51
CA GLN A 298 -18.56 -60.70 -20.55
C GLN A 298 -17.27 -61.50 -20.72
N ASN A 299 -16.48 -61.61 -19.64
CA ASN A 299 -15.20 -62.32 -19.61
C ASN A 299 -14.20 -61.91 -20.72
N ILE A 300 -14.04 -60.61 -21.00
CA ILE A 300 -13.02 -60.11 -21.94
C ILE A 300 -11.67 -60.00 -21.24
N GLU A 301 -10.57 -60.29 -21.95
CA GLU A 301 -9.22 -60.03 -21.46
C GLU A 301 -8.93 -58.53 -21.32
N ILE A 302 -8.22 -58.16 -20.25
CA ILE A 302 -7.90 -56.75 -19.96
C ILE A 302 -7.11 -56.10 -21.11
N ARG A 303 -6.19 -56.83 -21.75
CA ARG A 303 -5.36 -56.31 -22.85
C ARG A 303 -6.23 -55.88 -24.05
N SER A 304 -7.15 -56.74 -24.47
CA SER A 304 -8.11 -56.45 -25.55
C SER A 304 -9.08 -55.33 -25.19
N LEU A 305 -9.55 -55.27 -23.94
CA LEU A 305 -10.41 -54.19 -23.46
C LEU A 305 -9.70 -52.83 -23.45
N LEU A 306 -8.43 -52.78 -23.03
CA LEU A 306 -7.61 -51.58 -23.06
C LEU A 306 -7.27 -51.15 -24.50
N GLN A 307 -7.10 -52.09 -25.43
CA GLN A 307 -6.93 -51.78 -26.85
C GLN A 307 -8.20 -51.15 -27.46
N VAL A 308 -9.39 -51.68 -27.16
CA VAL A 308 -10.66 -51.06 -27.62
C VAL A 308 -10.82 -49.62 -27.12
N ILE A 309 -10.31 -49.31 -25.92
CA ILE A 309 -10.27 -47.94 -25.39
C ILE A 309 -9.18 -47.10 -26.07
N ALA A 310 -8.02 -47.68 -26.40
CA ALA A 310 -6.96 -47.03 -27.19
C ALA A 310 -7.48 -46.58 -28.57
N ASP A 311 -8.08 -47.52 -29.31
CA ASP A 311 -8.60 -47.34 -30.66
C ASP A 311 -9.74 -46.29 -30.70
N PHE A 312 -10.58 -46.24 -29.66
CA PHE A 312 -11.63 -45.22 -29.52
C PHE A 312 -11.08 -43.81 -29.21
N THR A 313 -9.93 -43.71 -28.56
CA THR A 313 -9.43 -42.44 -27.97
C THR A 313 -8.23 -41.84 -28.68
N ASN A 314 -7.67 -42.53 -29.69
CA ASN A 314 -6.44 -42.17 -30.41
C ASN A 314 -5.19 -42.08 -29.52
N PHE A 315 -5.22 -42.61 -28.29
CA PHE A 315 -4.04 -42.77 -27.44
C PHE A 315 -3.37 -44.11 -27.69
N ASN A 316 -2.04 -44.11 -27.82
CA ASN A 316 -1.27 -45.34 -27.95
C ASN A 316 -1.12 -45.99 -26.56
N VAL A 317 -1.85 -47.09 -26.31
CA VAL A 317 -1.73 -47.85 -25.05
C VAL A 317 -0.59 -48.88 -25.15
N VAL A 318 0.26 -48.91 -24.13
CA VAL A 318 1.33 -49.90 -23.96
C VAL A 318 1.09 -50.63 -22.63
N THR A 319 0.66 -51.88 -22.70
CA THR A 319 0.48 -52.75 -21.52
C THR A 319 1.74 -53.56 -21.24
N SER A 320 2.22 -53.61 -20.00
CA SER A 320 3.27 -54.57 -19.61
C SER A 320 2.79 -56.03 -19.73
N ASP A 321 3.71 -56.97 -19.89
CA ASP A 321 3.37 -58.41 -20.03
C ASP A 321 2.81 -59.00 -18.73
N THR A 322 3.02 -58.33 -17.60
CA THR A 322 2.43 -58.61 -16.29
C THR A 322 0.92 -58.31 -16.23
N VAL A 323 0.35 -57.52 -17.15
CA VAL A 323 -1.11 -57.26 -17.23
C VAL A 323 -1.84 -58.50 -17.76
N THR A 324 -2.48 -59.24 -16.84
CA THR A 324 -3.17 -60.51 -17.10
C THR A 324 -4.54 -60.60 -16.42
N GLY A 325 -5.41 -61.47 -16.93
CA GLY A 325 -6.74 -61.76 -16.41
C GLY A 325 -7.89 -61.13 -17.20
N SER A 326 -9.13 -61.54 -16.88
CA SER A 326 -10.35 -61.09 -17.53
C SER A 326 -11.23 -60.20 -16.64
N VAL A 327 -12.12 -59.43 -17.27
CA VAL A 327 -13.13 -58.58 -16.64
C VAL A 327 -14.49 -58.83 -17.32
N THR A 328 -15.57 -58.83 -16.52
CA THR A 328 -16.93 -58.66 -17.02
C THR A 328 -17.37 -57.25 -16.66
N LEU A 329 -17.75 -56.45 -17.66
CA LEU A 329 -18.03 -55.02 -17.50
C LEU A 329 -19.14 -54.57 -18.45
N ARG A 330 -20.11 -53.83 -17.89
CA ARG A 330 -21.21 -53.21 -18.62
C ARG A 330 -21.27 -51.73 -18.27
N LEU A 331 -20.86 -50.90 -19.22
CA LEU A 331 -20.90 -49.43 -19.15
C LEU A 331 -21.95 -48.91 -20.13
N LYS A 332 -22.66 -47.86 -19.73
CA LYS A 332 -23.60 -47.14 -20.60
C LYS A 332 -23.44 -45.64 -20.39
N ASP A 333 -23.18 -44.91 -21.47
CA ASP A 333 -23.07 -43.45 -21.51
C ASP A 333 -21.98 -42.88 -20.58
N VAL A 334 -20.91 -43.66 -20.31
CA VAL A 334 -19.82 -43.34 -19.36
C VAL A 334 -18.62 -42.73 -20.12
N PRO A 335 -18.00 -41.64 -19.64
CA PRO A 335 -16.72 -41.13 -20.18
C PRO A 335 -15.63 -42.20 -20.24
N TRP A 336 -14.85 -42.25 -21.34
CA TRP A 336 -13.81 -43.28 -21.51
C TRP A 336 -12.72 -43.25 -20.43
N ASP A 337 -12.43 -42.08 -19.86
CA ASP A 337 -11.44 -41.88 -18.80
C ASP A 337 -11.96 -42.37 -17.44
N GLN A 338 -13.25 -42.18 -17.17
CA GLN A 338 -13.93 -42.82 -16.03
C GLN A 338 -13.98 -44.35 -16.20
N ALA A 339 -14.25 -44.82 -17.42
CA ALA A 339 -14.23 -46.25 -17.75
C ALA A 339 -12.85 -46.87 -17.52
N LEU A 340 -11.80 -46.19 -17.97
CA LEU A 340 -10.41 -46.62 -17.80
C LEU A 340 -10.01 -46.67 -16.31
N ASP A 341 -10.29 -45.64 -15.53
CA ASP A 341 -9.98 -45.63 -14.08
C ASP A 341 -10.71 -46.77 -13.34
N ILE A 342 -11.99 -47.01 -13.62
CA ILE A 342 -12.75 -48.15 -13.06
C ILE A 342 -12.08 -49.49 -13.39
N ILE A 343 -11.63 -49.69 -14.63
CA ILE A 343 -10.92 -50.92 -15.06
C ILE A 343 -9.58 -51.06 -14.33
N LEU A 344 -8.81 -49.97 -14.23
CA LEU A 344 -7.51 -49.96 -13.56
C LEU A 344 -7.64 -50.25 -12.07
N GLN A 345 -8.59 -49.60 -11.38
CA GLN A 345 -8.87 -49.83 -9.96
C GLN A 345 -9.34 -51.26 -9.69
N ALA A 346 -10.28 -51.78 -10.46
CA ALA A 346 -10.83 -53.14 -10.29
C ALA A 346 -9.80 -54.27 -10.47
N LYS A 347 -8.61 -53.97 -11.02
CA LYS A 347 -7.52 -54.94 -11.26
C LYS A 347 -6.17 -54.53 -10.67
N GLY A 348 -6.12 -53.51 -9.81
CA GLY A 348 -4.87 -53.09 -9.16
C GLY A 348 -3.81 -52.50 -10.10
N LEU A 349 -4.22 -52.06 -11.29
CA LEU A 349 -3.34 -51.47 -12.29
C LEU A 349 -3.23 -49.95 -12.09
N GLY A 350 -2.13 -49.37 -12.56
CA GLY A 350 -1.95 -47.93 -12.68
C GLY A 350 -1.69 -47.52 -14.12
N MET A 351 -1.65 -46.20 -14.36
CA MET A 351 -1.31 -45.63 -15.65
C MET A 351 -0.29 -44.50 -15.50
N ARG A 352 0.69 -44.42 -16.41
CA ARG A 352 1.60 -43.29 -16.57
C ARG A 352 1.46 -42.72 -17.98
N LYS A 353 1.11 -41.44 -18.09
CA LYS A 353 0.89 -40.75 -19.38
C LYS A 353 2.15 -40.00 -19.81
N THR A 354 2.67 -40.33 -20.98
CA THR A 354 3.83 -39.68 -21.60
C THR A 354 3.43 -39.19 -22.99
N GLY A 355 2.99 -37.94 -23.10
CA GLY A 355 2.47 -37.37 -24.35
C GLY A 355 1.22 -38.11 -24.84
N ASN A 356 1.31 -38.72 -26.03
CA ASN A 356 0.23 -39.54 -26.61
C ASN A 356 0.31 -41.03 -26.24
N VAL A 357 1.22 -41.42 -25.35
CA VAL A 357 1.40 -42.82 -24.91
C VAL A 357 0.86 -43.00 -23.49
N LEU A 358 0.07 -44.06 -23.28
CA LEU A 358 -0.45 -44.50 -22.00
C LEU A 358 0.24 -45.82 -21.62
N LEU A 359 1.22 -45.76 -20.71
CA LEU A 359 1.82 -46.96 -20.12
C LEU A 359 0.91 -47.50 -19.03
N ILE A 360 0.48 -48.76 -19.14
CA ILE A 360 -0.40 -49.44 -18.17
C ILE A 360 0.31 -50.69 -17.63
N ALA A 361 0.43 -50.77 -16.31
CA ALA A 361 1.12 -51.85 -15.60
C ALA A 361 0.56 -51.98 -14.17
N PRO A 362 0.86 -53.07 -13.42
CA PRO A 362 0.50 -53.18 -12.01
C PRO A 362 1.03 -52.00 -11.17
N LYS A 363 0.27 -51.55 -10.17
CA LYS A 363 0.65 -50.40 -9.32
C LYS A 363 2.02 -50.60 -8.65
N ASP A 364 2.32 -51.81 -8.21
CA ASP A 364 3.60 -52.13 -7.56
C ASP A 364 4.79 -52.03 -8.52
N GLU A 365 4.60 -52.42 -9.79
CA GLU A 365 5.63 -52.29 -10.83
C GLU A 365 5.88 -50.81 -11.17
N LEU A 366 4.82 -50.02 -11.30
CA LEU A 366 4.91 -48.57 -11.53
C LEU A 366 5.59 -47.85 -10.36
N ALA A 367 5.22 -48.17 -9.13
CA ALA A 367 5.81 -47.61 -7.92
C ALA A 367 7.27 -48.03 -7.72
N ALA A 368 7.62 -49.28 -8.05
CA ALA A 368 9.01 -49.73 -8.07
C ALA A 368 9.84 -48.96 -9.11
N LYS A 369 9.27 -48.63 -10.28
CA LYS A 369 9.91 -47.78 -11.29
C LYS A 369 10.06 -46.33 -10.85
N ASP A 370 9.02 -45.71 -10.28
CA ASP A 370 9.13 -44.35 -9.73
C ASP A 370 10.18 -44.27 -8.62
N LYS A 371 10.22 -45.28 -7.73
CA LYS A 371 11.27 -45.41 -6.71
C LYS A 371 12.66 -45.53 -7.34
N GLN A 372 12.85 -46.41 -8.31
CA GLN A 372 14.12 -46.55 -9.04
C GLN A 372 14.55 -45.25 -9.73
N GLU A 373 13.63 -44.50 -10.33
CA GLU A 373 13.94 -43.22 -10.99
C GLU A 373 14.32 -42.13 -9.97
N LEU A 374 13.61 -42.05 -8.84
CA LEU A 374 13.94 -41.11 -7.75
C LEU A 374 15.26 -41.46 -7.06
N GLU A 375 15.53 -42.75 -6.80
CA GLU A 375 16.81 -43.22 -6.26
C GLU A 375 17.96 -42.99 -7.25
N ALA A 376 17.76 -43.23 -8.55
CA ALA A 376 18.74 -42.92 -9.58
C ALA A 376 19.00 -41.41 -9.69
N ARG A 377 17.95 -40.57 -9.62
CA ARG A 377 18.08 -39.11 -9.65
C ARG A 377 18.82 -38.57 -8.42
N ALA A 378 18.55 -39.12 -7.24
CA ALA A 378 19.30 -38.81 -6.02
C ALA A 378 20.75 -39.31 -6.09
N ALA A 379 21.00 -40.48 -6.67
CA ALA A 379 22.35 -41.00 -6.92
C ALA A 379 23.12 -40.09 -7.90
N ILE A 380 22.50 -39.64 -8.98
CA ILE A 380 23.09 -38.67 -9.93
C ILE A 380 23.47 -37.36 -9.20
N GLN A 381 22.59 -36.81 -8.36
CA GLN A 381 22.90 -35.62 -7.54
C GLN A 381 24.00 -35.86 -6.50
N ASN A 382 24.22 -37.11 -6.06
CA ASN A 382 25.32 -37.51 -5.19
C ASN A 382 26.63 -37.86 -5.92
N LEU A 383 26.56 -38.10 -7.23
CA LEU A 383 27.71 -38.37 -8.11
C LEU A 383 28.18 -37.13 -8.88
N GLU A 384 27.33 -36.12 -9.05
CA GLU A 384 27.67 -34.84 -9.69
C GLU A 384 28.86 -34.16 -8.99
N ALA A 385 29.75 -33.55 -9.76
CA ALA A 385 30.94 -32.88 -9.22
C ALA A 385 30.57 -31.57 -8.52
N VAL A 386 30.88 -31.47 -7.23
CA VAL A 386 30.78 -30.21 -6.48
C VAL A 386 31.82 -29.21 -7.00
N ARG A 387 31.47 -27.92 -6.96
CA ARG A 387 32.34 -26.80 -7.32
C ARG A 387 32.31 -25.77 -6.20
N THR A 388 33.44 -25.11 -5.95
CA THR A 388 33.50 -23.96 -5.04
C THR A 388 33.35 -22.66 -5.84
N GLN A 389 32.41 -21.82 -5.43
CA GLN A 389 32.20 -20.48 -5.98
C GLN A 389 32.26 -19.45 -4.85
N SER A 390 32.93 -18.33 -5.09
CA SER A 390 32.95 -17.18 -4.19
C SER A 390 31.87 -16.18 -4.58
N PHE A 391 31.19 -15.64 -3.57
CA PHE A 391 30.26 -14.53 -3.69
C PHE A 391 30.75 -13.38 -2.80
N GLN A 392 30.87 -12.18 -3.35
CA GLN A 392 31.21 -10.98 -2.59
C GLN A 392 29.91 -10.30 -2.11
N ILE A 393 29.84 -10.00 -0.82
CA ILE A 393 28.68 -9.39 -0.17
C ILE A 393 29.01 -7.90 0.12
N ASN A 394 28.08 -6.99 -0.14
CA ASN A 394 28.34 -5.56 -0.21
C ASN A 394 27.70 -4.77 0.94
N TYR A 395 26.51 -5.16 1.39
CA TYR A 395 25.73 -4.48 2.43
C TYR A 395 25.53 -5.36 3.67
N ALA A 396 25.27 -6.65 3.48
CA ALA A 396 25.11 -7.61 4.58
C ALA A 396 26.46 -8.22 5.03
N LYS A 397 26.50 -8.84 6.21
CA LYS A 397 27.69 -9.57 6.67
C LYS A 397 27.69 -11.00 6.12
N ALA A 398 28.78 -11.43 5.50
CA ALA A 398 28.93 -12.78 4.96
C ALA A 398 28.75 -13.87 6.03
N SER A 399 29.10 -13.60 7.30
CA SER A 399 28.88 -14.51 8.43
C SER A 399 27.40 -14.73 8.76
N GLU A 400 26.57 -13.69 8.66
CA GLU A 400 25.13 -13.75 8.91
C GLU A 400 24.41 -14.48 7.77
N ILE A 401 24.84 -14.24 6.52
CA ILE A 401 24.37 -15.00 5.35
C ILE A 401 24.82 -16.48 5.43
N ALA A 402 26.06 -16.76 5.82
CA ALA A 402 26.54 -18.13 6.01
C ALA A 402 25.73 -18.87 7.08
N ALA A 403 25.40 -18.20 8.18
CA ALA A 403 24.52 -18.77 9.20
C ALA A 403 23.14 -19.10 8.62
N GLN A 404 22.51 -18.22 7.84
CA GLN A 404 21.20 -18.48 7.22
C GLN A 404 21.23 -19.60 6.15
N ILE A 405 22.32 -19.73 5.39
CA ILE A 405 22.45 -20.76 4.33
C ILE A 405 22.82 -22.13 4.91
N SER A 406 23.63 -22.18 5.98
CA SER A 406 23.99 -23.42 6.68
C SER A 406 22.89 -23.89 7.64
N ALA A 407 22.20 -22.97 8.32
CA ALA A 407 21.04 -23.26 9.15
C ALA A 407 19.79 -23.51 8.30
N GLY A 408 19.77 -24.66 7.61
CA GLY A 408 18.50 -25.37 7.41
C GLY A 408 17.89 -25.59 8.79
N GLY A 409 16.83 -24.82 9.09
CA GLY A 409 16.39 -24.55 10.45
C GLY A 409 16.09 -25.80 11.28
N THR A 410 16.10 -25.65 12.61
CA THR A 410 15.96 -26.72 13.61
C THR A 410 14.58 -27.42 13.66
N GLY A 411 13.78 -27.31 12.59
CA GLY A 411 12.55 -28.06 12.35
C GLY A 411 12.68 -28.95 11.10
N ALA A 412 12.31 -30.23 11.24
CA ALA A 412 12.70 -31.35 10.36
C ALA A 412 12.16 -31.34 8.91
N THR A 413 11.54 -30.26 8.44
CA THR A 413 10.94 -30.13 7.10
C THR A 413 11.39 -28.88 6.33
N THR A 414 12.35 -28.10 6.84
CA THR A 414 12.89 -26.94 6.13
C THR A 414 13.73 -27.38 4.92
N ALA A 415 13.36 -26.97 3.71
CA ALA A 415 14.09 -27.31 2.50
C ALA A 415 15.49 -26.67 2.51
N ARG A 416 16.54 -27.50 2.60
CA ARG A 416 17.92 -27.00 2.53
C ARG A 416 18.20 -26.36 1.16
N ILE A 417 18.79 -25.16 1.21
CA ILE A 417 19.30 -24.45 0.04
C ILE A 417 20.53 -25.19 -0.52
N LEU A 418 21.40 -25.68 0.37
CA LEU A 418 22.53 -26.56 0.04
C LEU A 418 22.10 -28.02 -0.16
N SER A 419 22.87 -28.79 -0.93
CA SER A 419 22.76 -30.25 -1.00
C SER A 419 23.31 -30.92 0.28
N ASN A 420 23.14 -32.25 0.40
CA ASN A 420 23.70 -33.01 1.53
C ASN A 420 25.24 -33.17 1.48
N ARG A 421 25.90 -32.66 0.42
CA ARG A 421 27.36 -32.52 0.31
C ARG A 421 27.80 -31.04 0.30
N GLY A 422 26.84 -30.11 0.38
CA GLY A 422 27.11 -28.68 0.27
C GLY A 422 27.72 -28.11 1.56
N SER A 423 28.68 -27.20 1.42
CA SER A 423 29.29 -26.47 2.53
C SER A 423 29.39 -24.97 2.23
N VAL A 424 29.41 -24.15 3.28
CA VAL A 424 29.52 -22.70 3.18
C VAL A 424 30.48 -22.18 4.25
N ILE A 425 31.39 -21.29 3.84
CA ILE A 425 32.41 -20.67 4.68
C ILE A 425 32.37 -19.16 4.40
N ALA A 426 32.21 -18.35 5.46
CA ALA A 426 32.41 -16.91 5.36
C ALA A 426 33.86 -16.55 5.71
N GLU A 427 34.46 -15.65 4.93
CA GLU A 427 35.71 -14.97 5.25
C GLU A 427 35.37 -13.53 5.71
N PRO A 428 35.39 -13.24 7.03
CA PRO A 428 34.98 -11.94 7.55
C PRO A 428 35.87 -10.78 7.07
N ARG A 429 37.15 -11.03 6.78
CA ARG A 429 38.13 -9.99 6.43
C ARG A 429 37.93 -9.42 5.03
N THR A 430 37.32 -10.17 4.12
CA THR A 430 36.99 -9.72 2.74
C THR A 430 35.49 -9.64 2.48
N ASN A 431 34.65 -9.92 3.48
CA ASN A 431 33.20 -10.08 3.38
C ASN A 431 32.76 -10.99 2.21
N GLN A 432 33.51 -12.08 2.01
CA GLN A 432 33.26 -13.06 0.95
C GLN A 432 32.68 -14.35 1.51
N LEU A 433 31.79 -14.95 0.74
CA LEU A 433 31.13 -16.22 1.02
C LEU A 433 31.62 -17.26 0.01
N PHE A 434 32.32 -18.28 0.50
CA PHE A 434 32.75 -19.43 -0.30
C PHE A 434 31.75 -20.55 -0.12
N VAL A 435 31.08 -20.95 -1.20
CA VAL A 435 30.06 -21.99 -1.21
C VAL A 435 30.54 -23.12 -2.09
N THR A 436 30.57 -24.34 -1.55
CA THR A 436 30.94 -25.56 -2.29
C THR A 436 29.73 -26.45 -2.43
N ASP A 437 29.19 -26.59 -3.64
CA ASP A 437 28.01 -27.42 -3.91
C ASP A 437 27.92 -27.81 -5.40
N ILE A 438 26.88 -28.56 -5.78
CA ILE A 438 26.56 -28.85 -7.19
C ILE A 438 26.10 -27.57 -7.92
N PRO A 439 26.38 -27.41 -9.23
CA PRO A 439 26.08 -26.18 -9.99
C PRO A 439 24.65 -25.67 -9.84
N SER A 440 23.66 -26.58 -9.89
CA SER A 440 22.23 -26.26 -9.75
C SER A 440 21.84 -25.68 -8.39
N ARG A 441 22.67 -25.85 -7.34
CA ARG A 441 22.51 -25.20 -6.03
C ARG A 441 23.28 -23.89 -5.93
N LEU A 442 24.43 -23.75 -6.60
CA LEU A 442 25.18 -22.49 -6.67
C LEU A 442 24.34 -21.39 -7.35
N GLU A 443 23.61 -21.71 -8.41
CA GLU A 443 22.67 -20.79 -9.06
C GLU A 443 21.52 -20.37 -8.12
N GLN A 444 20.97 -21.31 -7.35
CA GLN A 444 19.93 -21.02 -6.35
C GLN A 444 20.47 -20.10 -5.24
N VAL A 445 21.67 -20.38 -4.73
CA VAL A 445 22.36 -19.55 -3.73
C VAL A 445 22.65 -18.15 -4.27
N GLN A 446 23.11 -18.03 -5.52
CA GLN A 446 23.29 -16.73 -6.17
C GLN A 446 21.97 -15.93 -6.24
N SER A 447 20.86 -16.59 -6.62
CA SER A 447 19.54 -15.97 -6.69
C SER A 447 18.93 -15.60 -5.32
N PHE A 448 19.43 -16.22 -4.25
CA PHE A 448 19.05 -15.94 -2.86
C PHE A 448 19.88 -14.77 -2.31
N ILE A 449 21.20 -14.79 -2.47
CA ILE A 449 22.12 -13.70 -2.09
C ILE A 449 21.69 -12.38 -2.76
N ALA A 450 21.37 -12.42 -4.07
CA ALA A 450 20.92 -11.24 -4.82
C ALA A 450 19.59 -10.61 -4.33
N LYS A 451 18.84 -11.28 -3.45
CA LYS A 451 17.63 -10.75 -2.80
C LYS A 451 17.87 -10.27 -1.36
N LEU A 452 18.99 -10.69 -0.76
CA LEU A 452 19.34 -10.45 0.64
C LEU A 452 20.40 -9.34 0.79
N ASP A 453 21.35 -9.27 -0.15
CA ASP A 453 22.39 -8.22 -0.19
C ASP A 453 21.86 -6.92 -0.83
N ILE A 454 20.90 -6.30 -0.15
CA ILE A 454 20.32 -5.00 -0.52
C ILE A 454 20.72 -3.91 0.48
N ALA A 455 20.82 -2.66 0.00
CA ALA A 455 21.15 -1.53 0.85
C ALA A 455 20.06 -1.30 1.91
N VAL A 456 20.43 -1.35 3.19
CA VAL A 456 19.54 -1.01 4.31
C VAL A 456 19.18 0.47 4.28
N ARG A 457 17.90 0.78 4.49
CA ARG A 457 17.42 2.16 4.62
C ARG A 457 17.86 2.74 5.96
N GLN A 458 18.07 4.06 6.01
CA GLN A 458 18.41 4.77 7.24
C GLN A 458 17.24 5.66 7.70
N VAL A 459 17.09 5.81 9.02
CA VAL A 459 16.12 6.69 9.65
C VAL A 459 16.86 7.67 10.56
N LEU A 460 16.56 8.96 10.42
CA LEU A 460 16.82 9.97 11.43
C LEU A 460 15.65 10.02 12.39
N ILE A 461 15.90 9.82 13.68
CA ILE A 461 14.91 9.96 14.74
C ILE A 461 15.24 11.24 15.51
N GLU A 462 14.28 12.17 15.55
CA GLU A 462 14.34 13.38 16.34
C GLU A 462 13.30 13.28 17.47
N ALA A 463 13.77 13.31 18.71
CA ALA A 463 12.92 13.49 19.88
C ALA A 463 12.89 14.96 20.28
N ARG A 464 11.78 15.39 20.89
CA ARG A 464 11.66 16.69 21.57
C ARG A 464 10.93 16.48 22.89
N ILE A 465 11.66 16.63 23.99
CA ILE A 465 11.10 16.66 25.35
C ILE A 465 10.93 18.12 25.71
N VAL A 466 9.68 18.53 25.94
CA VAL A 466 9.32 19.88 26.37
C VAL A 466 8.86 19.82 27.82
N GLU A 467 9.51 20.55 28.70
CA GLU A 467 9.09 20.74 30.08
C GLU A 467 8.76 22.22 30.31
N ALA A 468 7.52 22.50 30.73
CA ALA A 468 7.05 23.82 31.12
C ALA A 468 6.76 23.83 32.62
N SER A 469 7.05 24.95 33.28
CA SER A 469 6.70 25.19 34.68
C SER A 469 6.10 26.58 34.87
N ASP A 470 5.06 26.66 35.68
CA ASP A 470 4.34 27.88 36.04
C ASP A 470 4.12 27.87 37.55
N THR A 471 4.89 28.70 38.26
CA THR A 471 4.94 28.72 39.73
C THR A 471 4.49 30.09 40.22
N PHE A 472 3.33 30.13 40.86
CA PHE A 472 2.76 31.33 41.48
C PHE A 472 2.85 31.22 43.00
N GLY A 473 3.27 32.29 43.65
CA GLY A 473 3.37 32.38 45.10
C GLY A 473 2.86 33.70 45.62
N ARG A 474 2.07 33.68 46.69
CA ARG A 474 1.61 34.89 47.38
C ARG A 474 1.61 34.70 48.88
N SER A 475 2.40 35.50 49.59
CA SER A 475 2.46 35.53 51.05
C SER A 475 2.16 36.93 51.59
N LEU A 476 1.40 36.97 52.69
CA LEU A 476 1.03 38.18 53.42
C LEU A 476 1.21 37.89 54.91
N GLY A 477 1.84 38.79 55.65
CA GLY A 477 2.15 38.58 57.06
C GLY A 477 2.34 39.88 57.84
N VAL A 478 2.22 39.78 59.16
CA VAL A 478 2.18 40.91 60.09
C VAL A 478 3.12 40.70 61.27
N ARG A 479 3.81 41.77 61.64
CA ARG A 479 4.67 41.91 62.81
C ARG A 479 4.10 43.02 63.69
N LEU A 480 3.62 42.68 64.88
CA LEU A 480 3.11 43.62 65.87
C LEU A 480 3.96 43.56 67.14
N GLY A 481 4.48 44.69 67.58
CA GLY A 481 5.38 44.80 68.71
C GLY A 481 5.14 46.06 69.52
N GLY A 482 5.62 46.10 70.76
CA GLY A 482 5.39 47.24 71.63
C GLY A 482 5.90 46.99 73.04
N GLY A 483 6.26 48.06 73.73
CA GLY A 483 6.90 47.95 75.03
C GLY A 483 7.19 49.30 75.69
N THR A 484 7.99 49.23 76.75
CA THR A 484 8.41 50.35 77.59
C THR A 484 9.92 50.48 77.60
N ILE A 485 10.41 51.72 77.47
CA ILE A 485 11.83 52.05 77.66
C ILE A 485 12.07 52.28 79.15
N GLY A 486 12.96 51.48 79.75
CA GLY A 486 13.35 51.59 81.16
C GLY A 486 14.16 52.86 81.44
N ALA A 487 14.30 53.21 82.73
CA ALA A 487 14.87 54.47 83.21
C ALA A 487 16.37 54.72 82.90
N ALA A 488 17.01 53.87 82.10
CA ALA A 488 18.40 53.97 81.66
C ALA A 488 18.55 53.82 80.13
N GLY A 489 17.50 54.07 79.35
CA GLY A 489 17.49 53.90 77.89
C GLY A 489 17.42 52.44 77.42
N ALA A 490 17.36 51.49 78.36
CA ALA A 490 17.24 50.06 78.06
C ALA A 490 15.82 49.68 77.61
N LEU A 491 15.72 48.77 76.64
CA LEU A 491 14.47 48.05 76.37
C LEU A 491 14.25 47.03 77.49
N THR A 492 13.16 47.19 78.25
CA THR A 492 12.83 46.32 79.39
C THR A 492 11.66 45.40 79.02
N ARG A 493 11.95 44.10 78.92
CA ARG A 493 10.95 43.02 78.93
C ARG A 493 11.06 42.27 80.25
N GLY A 494 10.04 41.52 80.66
CA GLY A 494 10.05 40.75 81.91
C GLY A 494 11.32 39.91 82.07
N ASN A 495 12.08 40.17 83.13
CA ASN A 495 13.40 39.58 83.43
C ASN A 495 14.46 39.64 82.31
N THR A 496 14.39 40.57 81.35
CA THR A 496 15.48 40.78 80.38
C THR A 496 15.62 42.26 80.02
N ASN A 497 16.80 42.81 80.30
CA ASN A 497 17.18 44.19 79.99
C ASN A 497 18.16 44.21 78.81
N VAL A 498 17.90 45.01 77.78
CA VAL A 498 18.81 45.25 76.65
C VAL A 498 19.18 46.73 76.61
N SER A 499 20.48 47.05 76.70
CA SER A 499 20.97 48.43 76.74
C SER A 499 21.20 49.01 75.33
N LEU A 500 20.95 50.31 75.14
CA LEU A 500 21.15 51.02 73.88
C LEU A 500 22.01 52.27 74.11
N GLY A 501 23.07 52.43 73.31
CA GLY A 501 24.04 53.52 73.40
C GLY A 501 23.67 54.75 72.55
N THR A 502 24.14 55.93 72.97
CA THR A 502 23.81 57.22 72.34
C THR A 502 24.59 57.48 71.05
N ASN A 503 24.08 56.98 69.91
CA ASN A 503 24.49 57.42 68.57
C ASN A 503 23.25 57.60 67.69
N TYR A 504 23.19 58.71 66.93
CA TYR A 504 22.02 59.12 66.14
C TYR A 504 21.93 58.38 64.79
N GLY A 505 21.95 57.04 64.85
CA GLY A 505 21.83 56.12 63.72
C GLY A 505 21.11 54.81 64.06
N ALA A 506 20.49 54.73 65.25
CA ALA A 506 19.90 53.52 65.81
C ALA A 506 18.36 53.41 65.60
N THR A 507 17.80 54.05 64.56
CA THR A 507 16.39 53.86 64.15
C THR A 507 16.23 52.72 63.13
N VAL A 508 17.01 51.65 63.30
CA VAL A 508 16.61 50.33 62.80
C VAL A 508 15.62 49.80 63.83
N ALA A 509 14.41 49.42 63.41
CA ALA A 509 13.42 48.88 64.33
C ALA A 509 13.92 47.53 64.88
N ASP A 510 14.30 47.48 66.16
CA ASP A 510 14.67 46.22 66.79
C ASP A 510 13.45 45.30 66.92
N THR A 511 13.44 44.25 66.09
CA THR A 511 12.36 43.25 66.04
C THR A 511 12.34 42.28 67.22
N SER A 512 13.22 42.46 68.23
CA SER A 512 13.18 41.73 69.50
C SER A 512 11.92 42.02 70.34
N GLY A 513 11.24 43.15 70.08
CA GLY A 513 10.06 43.64 70.82
C GLY A 513 8.69 43.16 70.29
N ASN A 514 8.65 42.18 69.39
CA ASN A 514 7.41 41.71 68.76
C ASN A 514 6.65 40.67 69.63
N PHE A 515 5.35 40.91 69.85
CA PHE A 515 4.44 39.98 70.53
C PHE A 515 3.48 39.24 69.58
N VAL A 516 3.35 39.72 68.34
CA VAL A 516 2.91 38.91 67.19
C VAL A 516 4.00 39.01 66.13
N SER A 517 4.46 37.87 65.62
CA SER A 517 5.50 37.83 64.57
C SER A 517 5.17 36.72 63.57
N PHE A 518 4.36 37.07 62.58
CA PHE A 518 4.02 36.21 61.45
C PHE A 518 4.39 36.92 60.14
N PRO A 519 5.69 37.17 59.85
CA PRO A 519 6.09 37.76 58.58
C PRO A 519 5.63 36.93 57.38
N ALA A 520 5.51 37.58 56.22
CA ALA A 520 5.34 36.89 54.95
C ALA A 520 6.57 36.00 54.68
N SER A 521 6.32 34.74 54.34
CA SER A 521 7.35 33.78 53.93
C SER A 521 7.95 34.16 52.58
N THR A 522 9.23 33.88 52.38
CA THR A 522 9.89 34.02 51.08
C THR A 522 9.89 32.69 50.35
N LEU A 523 9.31 32.62 49.14
CA LEU A 523 9.28 31.41 48.33
C LEU A 523 10.66 31.12 47.70
N GLY A 524 11.60 30.66 48.50
CA GLY A 524 12.95 30.22 48.06
C GLY A 524 13.88 31.33 47.54
N VAL A 525 13.37 32.52 47.25
CA VAL A 525 14.17 33.70 46.85
C VAL A 525 14.76 34.36 48.10
N ALA A 526 16.05 34.68 48.06
CA ALA A 526 16.81 35.27 49.18
C ALA A 526 16.47 36.75 49.50
N ASN A 527 15.46 37.32 48.82
CA ASN A 527 15.00 38.68 49.06
C ASN A 527 13.84 38.66 50.06
N ALA A 528 13.92 39.47 51.11
CA ALA A 528 12.83 39.65 52.06
C ALA A 528 11.57 40.18 51.35
N ALA A 529 10.39 39.71 51.80
CA ALA A 529 9.10 40.27 51.39
C ALA A 529 9.08 41.78 51.66
N SER A 530 8.54 42.58 50.74
CA SER A 530 8.47 44.03 50.90
C SER A 530 7.60 44.38 52.10
N SER A 531 8.12 45.18 53.02
CA SER A 531 7.41 45.57 54.23
C SER A 531 7.22 47.08 54.39
N PHE A 532 6.14 47.44 55.07
CA PHE A 532 5.76 48.79 55.43
C PHE A 532 5.54 48.83 56.94
N ALA A 533 6.32 49.65 57.64
CA ALA A 533 6.32 49.74 59.10
C ALA A 533 5.89 51.13 59.59
N VAL A 534 5.01 51.14 60.59
CA VAL A 534 4.59 52.34 61.33
C VAL A 534 4.96 52.12 62.80
N SER A 535 5.75 53.05 63.34
CA SER A 535 6.04 53.13 64.77
C SER A 535 5.37 54.36 65.36
N ILE A 536 4.65 54.19 66.47
CA ILE A 536 4.06 55.27 67.26
C ILE A 536 4.78 55.27 68.61
N PHE A 537 5.51 56.35 68.89
CA PHE A 537 6.29 56.54 70.12
C PHE A 537 5.75 57.71 70.94
N ASN A 538 5.69 57.53 72.26
CA ASN A 538 5.38 58.58 73.23
C ASN A 538 6.53 58.69 74.24
N ALA A 539 7.30 59.78 74.11
CA ALA A 539 8.47 60.06 74.94
C ALA A 539 8.10 60.33 76.41
N SER A 540 6.98 61.00 76.69
CA SER A 540 6.54 61.31 78.06
C SER A 540 6.07 60.07 78.83
N ALA A 541 5.65 59.02 78.12
CA ALA A 541 5.21 57.75 78.69
C ALA A 541 6.25 56.62 78.52
N ASN A 542 7.41 56.87 77.92
CA ASN A 542 8.41 55.87 77.51
C ASN A 542 7.83 54.66 76.72
N ARG A 543 6.76 54.84 75.95
CA ARG A 543 6.03 53.73 75.29
C ARG A 543 6.11 53.78 73.77
N PHE A 544 6.25 52.61 73.15
CA PHE A 544 6.18 52.45 71.68
C PHE A 544 5.18 51.35 71.28
N LEU A 545 4.63 51.49 70.08
CA LEU A 545 3.83 50.48 69.36
C LEU A 545 4.32 50.44 67.90
N ASN A 546 4.73 49.27 67.43
CA ASN A 546 5.23 49.02 66.08
C ASN A 546 4.28 48.07 65.36
N LEU A 547 3.76 48.48 64.20
CA LEU A 547 3.06 47.62 63.25
C LEU A 547 3.84 47.59 61.94
N GLU A 548 4.26 46.40 61.53
CA GLU A 548 4.87 46.14 60.23
C GLU A 548 4.00 45.13 59.45
N LEU A 549 3.60 45.53 58.24
CA LEU A 549 2.94 44.68 57.27
C LEU A 549 3.97 44.24 56.23
N SER A 550 3.99 42.96 55.87
CA SER A 550 4.92 42.38 54.89
C SER A 550 4.15 41.59 53.83
N ALA A 551 4.49 41.78 52.56
CA ALA A 551 3.81 41.16 51.44
C ALA A 551 4.77 40.78 50.30
N LEU A 552 4.47 39.67 49.64
CA LEU A 552 5.16 39.19 48.45
C LEU A 552 4.15 38.51 47.53
N GLU A 553 4.16 38.88 46.25
CA GLU A 553 3.52 38.12 45.18
C GLU A 553 4.57 37.90 44.09
N ALA A 554 4.69 36.66 43.61
CA ALA A 554 5.73 36.22 42.70
C ALA A 554 5.18 35.26 41.65
N ASP A 555 5.58 35.48 40.40
CA ASP A 555 5.24 34.65 39.24
C ASP A 555 6.53 34.19 38.57
N GLY A 556 6.74 32.87 38.50
CA GLY A 556 7.95 32.23 37.99
C GLY A 556 7.61 31.22 36.90
N LYS A 557 7.93 31.56 35.65
CA LYS A 557 7.65 30.74 34.46
C LYS A 557 8.94 30.21 33.84
N GLY A 558 8.99 28.90 33.61
CA GLY A 558 10.12 28.20 33.00
C GLY A 558 9.70 27.39 31.77
N LYS A 559 10.59 27.29 30.79
CA LYS A 559 10.44 26.38 29.65
C LYS A 559 11.79 25.80 29.26
N ILE A 560 11.89 24.48 29.29
CA ILE A 560 13.06 23.69 28.91
C ILE A 560 12.67 22.87 27.67
N VAL A 561 13.54 22.82 26.67
CA VAL A 561 13.38 21.95 25.50
C VAL A 561 14.66 21.17 25.30
N SER A 562 14.56 19.84 25.30
CA SER A 562 15.67 18.92 25.01
C SER A 562 15.36 18.16 23.73
N SER A 563 16.24 18.25 22.73
CA SER A 563 16.02 17.64 21.40
C SER A 563 17.17 16.72 20.96
N PRO A 564 17.29 15.51 21.55
CA PRO A 564 18.27 14.53 21.08
C PRO A 564 17.87 13.97 19.71
N ARG A 565 18.87 13.73 18.87
CA ARG A 565 18.72 13.32 17.47
C ARG A 565 19.72 12.20 17.19
N VAL A 566 19.27 11.13 16.54
CA VAL A 566 20.11 9.98 16.20
C VAL A 566 19.77 9.47 14.81
N VAL A 567 20.76 8.93 14.11
CA VAL A 567 20.56 8.26 12.81
C VAL A 567 20.95 6.80 12.98
N THR A 568 20.14 5.89 12.45
CA THR A 568 20.43 4.45 12.46
C THR A 568 19.86 3.77 11.22
N ALA A 569 20.31 2.55 10.97
CA ALA A 569 19.75 1.68 9.93
C ALA A 569 18.45 1.02 10.40
N ASP A 570 17.66 0.55 9.44
CA ASP A 570 16.49 -0.30 9.70
C ASP A 570 16.83 -1.48 10.62
N GLN A 571 15.94 -1.80 11.55
CA GLN A 571 16.08 -2.84 12.59
C GLN A 571 17.32 -2.72 13.49
N THR A 572 18.05 -1.60 13.44
CA THR A 572 19.31 -1.42 14.19
C THR A 572 19.10 -0.51 15.39
N LYS A 573 19.19 -1.07 16.60
CA LYS A 573 19.13 -0.32 17.87
C LYS A 573 20.23 0.74 17.94
N ALA A 574 19.84 1.97 18.27
CA ALA A 574 20.74 3.09 18.53
C ALA A 574 20.46 3.74 19.88
N LEU A 575 21.50 4.35 20.45
CA LEU A 575 21.50 4.97 21.77
C LEU A 575 22.25 6.31 21.72
N ILE A 576 21.66 7.35 22.27
CA ILE A 576 22.33 8.63 22.57
C ILE A 576 22.03 9.01 24.02
N GLU A 577 23.08 9.29 24.80
CA GLU A 577 22.96 9.73 26.19
C GLU A 577 23.87 10.92 26.52
N GLN A 578 23.40 11.81 27.39
CA GLN A 578 24.14 12.96 27.92
C GLN A 578 23.75 13.19 29.38
N GLY A 579 24.72 13.20 30.30
CA GLY A 579 24.44 13.38 31.72
C GLY A 579 25.70 13.38 32.59
N THR A 580 25.49 13.18 33.89
CA THR A 580 26.56 13.09 34.91
C THR A 580 26.40 11.83 35.76
N GLU A 581 27.50 11.27 36.23
CA GLU A 581 27.49 10.14 37.17
C GLU A 581 27.74 10.61 38.61
N PHE A 582 26.88 10.18 39.54
CA PHE A 582 27.05 10.43 40.96
C PHE A 582 27.55 9.17 41.68
N PRO A 583 28.58 9.26 42.55
CA PRO A 583 29.06 8.13 43.34
C PRO A 583 28.20 7.91 44.59
N TYR A 584 27.86 6.65 44.86
CA TYR A 584 27.15 6.21 46.06
C TYR A 584 28.03 5.23 46.84
N GLN A 585 28.02 5.34 48.17
CA GLN A 585 28.66 4.33 49.01
C GLN A 585 27.73 3.13 49.16
N THR A 586 28.27 1.94 48.88
CA THR A 586 27.57 0.67 48.97
C THR A 586 28.37 -0.29 49.85
N ALA A 587 27.70 -1.04 50.73
CA ALA A 587 28.36 -2.07 51.52
C ALA A 587 28.64 -3.29 50.62
N THR A 588 29.89 -3.76 50.60
CA THR A 588 30.26 -5.05 50.00
C THR A 588 29.81 -6.19 50.90
N SER A 589 29.78 -7.41 50.36
CA SER A 589 29.56 -8.64 51.15
C SER A 589 30.63 -8.90 52.23
N SER A 590 31.75 -8.18 52.20
CA SER A 590 32.80 -8.18 53.23
C SER A 590 32.67 -7.06 54.27
N GLY A 591 31.61 -6.24 54.21
CA GLY A 591 31.38 -5.11 55.13
C GLY A 591 32.23 -3.86 54.85
N ALA A 592 32.99 -3.84 53.76
CA ALA A 592 33.74 -2.67 53.32
C ALA A 592 32.85 -1.73 52.49
N THR A 593 33.19 -0.44 52.40
CA THR A 593 32.52 0.52 51.53
C THR A 593 33.11 0.51 50.13
N SER A 594 32.28 0.25 49.11
CA SER A 594 32.61 0.38 47.69
C SER A 594 31.83 1.52 47.05
N LEU A 595 32.44 2.21 46.07
CA LEU A 595 31.80 3.27 45.31
C LEU A 595 31.08 2.70 44.09
N ALA A 596 29.76 2.82 44.06
CA ALA A 596 28.92 2.47 42.92
C ALA A 596 28.37 3.75 42.28
N PHE A 597 28.61 3.94 40.99
CA PHE A 597 28.08 5.09 40.27
C PHE A 597 26.60 4.88 39.86
N ARG A 598 25.85 5.97 39.76
CA ARG A 598 24.55 6.03 39.06
C ARG A 598 24.56 7.21 38.09
N LYS A 599 24.09 6.98 36.87
CA LYS A 599 23.86 8.02 35.87
C LYS A 599 22.62 8.82 36.25
N ALA A 600 22.69 10.13 36.07
CA ALA A 600 21.54 10.99 35.85
C ALA A 600 21.70 11.58 34.44
N ASN A 601 20.97 11.06 33.46
CA ASN A 601 21.12 11.44 32.05
C ASN A 601 19.79 11.76 31.32
N LEU A 602 19.93 12.53 30.24
CA LEU A 602 19.02 12.45 29.12
C LEU A 602 19.45 11.25 28.27
N LYS A 603 18.56 10.29 28.04
CA LYS A 603 18.76 9.11 27.20
C LYS A 603 17.65 9.04 26.15
N LEU A 604 18.04 8.81 24.89
CA LEU A 604 17.14 8.32 23.85
C LEU A 604 17.72 7.01 23.31
N GLU A 605 17.01 5.93 23.54
CA GLU A 605 17.25 4.63 22.94
C GLU A 605 16.09 4.32 21.96
N VAL A 606 16.43 3.86 20.76
CA VAL A 606 15.45 3.60 19.70
C VAL A 606 15.86 2.44 18.79
N THR A 607 14.89 1.62 18.39
CA THR A 607 15.01 0.67 17.28
C THR A 607 13.89 0.95 16.27
N PRO A 608 14.20 1.41 15.04
CA PRO A 608 13.21 1.61 14.00
C PRO A 608 12.98 0.33 13.19
N GLN A 609 11.76 0.15 12.68
CA GLN A 609 11.41 -0.83 11.65
C GLN A 609 10.56 -0.16 10.56
N ILE A 610 11.02 -0.22 9.31
CA ILE A 610 10.34 0.38 8.16
C ILE A 610 9.35 -0.61 7.55
N THR A 611 8.09 -0.21 7.42
CA THR A 611 7.03 -0.98 6.77
C THR A 611 7.12 -0.91 5.23
N PRO A 612 6.51 -1.85 4.49
CA PRO A 612 6.41 -1.77 3.03
C PRO A 612 5.69 -0.52 2.52
N GLU A 613 4.70 -0.01 3.27
CA GLU A 613 4.01 1.25 2.95
C GLU A 613 4.88 2.51 3.14
N GLY A 614 6.00 2.42 3.89
CA GLY A 614 6.87 3.54 4.23
C GLY A 614 6.57 4.21 5.57
N ASN A 615 5.62 3.69 6.35
CA ASN A 615 5.46 4.03 7.77
C ASN A 615 6.59 3.40 8.59
N ILE A 616 6.88 3.97 9.77
CA ILE A 616 8.02 3.62 10.61
C ILE A 616 7.48 3.21 11.99
N ILE A 617 7.69 1.96 12.37
CA ILE A 617 7.50 1.49 13.75
C ILE A 617 8.75 1.90 14.53
N LEU A 618 8.59 2.38 15.76
CA LEU A 618 9.67 2.75 16.67
C LEU A 618 9.47 2.07 18.01
N ASP A 619 10.39 1.17 18.39
CA ASP A 619 10.58 0.78 19.78
C ASP A 619 11.42 1.86 20.47
N LEU A 620 10.94 2.42 21.57
CA LEU A 620 11.50 3.61 22.20
C LEU A 620 11.63 3.44 23.71
N ASP A 621 12.80 3.82 24.21
CA ASP A 621 13.10 4.02 25.63
C ASP A 621 13.72 5.42 25.77
N VAL A 622 12.93 6.33 26.32
CA VAL A 622 13.33 7.71 26.63
C VAL A 622 13.49 7.82 28.14
N ASN A 623 14.58 8.45 28.58
CA ASN A 623 14.73 8.84 29.99
C ASN A 623 15.25 10.29 30.10
N LYS A 624 14.79 11.02 31.12
CA LYS A 624 15.23 12.39 31.41
C LYS A 624 15.41 12.58 32.92
N ASP A 625 16.57 12.18 33.42
CA ASP A 625 16.90 12.36 34.84
C ASP A 625 17.34 13.79 35.16
N SER A 626 17.20 14.18 36.43
CA SER A 626 17.85 15.36 37.02
C SER A 626 18.47 15.05 38.39
N ARG A 627 19.37 15.94 38.83
CA ARG A 627 19.97 15.90 40.15
C ARG A 627 18.96 16.42 41.18
N GLY A 628 18.41 15.52 41.98
CA GLY A 628 17.48 15.84 43.07
C GLY A 628 18.17 16.33 44.35
N GLU A 629 17.50 16.16 45.48
CA GLU A 629 17.95 16.61 46.79
C GLU A 629 19.25 15.92 47.28
N THR A 630 20.02 16.59 48.15
CA THR A 630 21.21 15.99 48.77
C THR A 630 20.81 15.29 50.07
N THR A 631 20.86 13.97 50.12
CA THR A 631 20.56 13.18 51.33
C THR A 631 21.83 12.77 52.07
N ALA A 632 21.71 12.30 53.32
CA ALA A 632 22.83 11.77 54.10
C ALA A 632 23.47 10.50 53.49
N ALA A 633 22.78 9.78 52.60
CA ALA A 633 23.27 8.57 51.93
C ALA A 633 23.81 8.82 50.51
N GLY A 634 23.76 10.07 50.02
CA GLY A 634 24.07 10.45 48.65
C GLY A 634 23.03 11.39 48.04
N ILE A 635 23.23 11.75 46.78
CA ILE A 635 22.34 12.67 46.06
C ILE A 635 21.15 11.87 45.49
N ALA A 636 19.92 12.38 45.56
CA ALA A 636 18.76 11.79 44.90
C ALA A 636 18.81 12.04 43.38
N ILE A 637 18.14 11.19 42.61
CA ILE A 637 17.98 11.38 41.16
C ILE A 637 16.48 11.39 40.88
N ASP A 638 15.98 12.49 40.34
CA ASP A 638 14.59 12.57 39.86
C ASP A 638 14.58 11.94 38.47
N THR A 639 13.80 10.89 38.25
CA THR A 639 13.77 10.14 36.99
C THR A 639 12.48 10.40 36.22
N LYS A 640 12.55 10.44 34.88
CA LYS A 640 11.40 10.67 33.99
C LYS A 640 11.51 9.77 32.77
N HIS A 641 10.99 8.56 32.89
CA HIS A 641 11.16 7.48 31.92
C HIS A 641 9.86 7.16 31.17
N ILE A 642 9.97 6.90 29.88
CA ILE A 642 8.89 6.43 29.00
C ILE A 642 9.44 5.30 28.13
N GLN A 643 8.81 4.11 28.19
CA GLN A 643 9.06 3.00 27.27
C GLN A 643 7.78 2.70 26.49
N THR A 644 7.87 2.57 25.16
CA THR A 644 6.70 2.28 24.30
C THR A 644 7.12 1.72 22.93
N GLN A 645 6.14 1.22 22.18
CA GLN A 645 6.22 1.02 20.72
C GLN A 645 5.16 1.92 20.04
N VAL A 646 5.51 2.61 18.96
CA VAL A 646 4.58 3.45 18.18
C VAL A 646 4.79 3.30 16.66
N LEU A 647 3.71 3.39 15.89
CA LEU A 647 3.75 3.53 14.42
C LEU A 647 3.61 5.01 14.07
N VAL A 648 4.48 5.52 13.19
CA VAL A 648 4.48 6.93 12.76
C VAL A 648 4.70 7.02 11.25
N GLU A 649 4.03 7.96 10.59
CA GLU A 649 4.26 8.28 9.18
C GLU A 649 5.66 8.89 8.96
N ASN A 650 6.24 8.71 7.78
CA ASN A 650 7.56 9.23 7.44
C ASN A 650 7.60 10.77 7.45
N GLY A 651 8.27 11.36 8.44
CA GLY A 651 8.33 12.81 8.66
C GLY A 651 7.17 13.37 9.51
N GLY A 652 6.23 12.52 9.94
CA GLY A 652 5.17 12.89 10.87
C GLY A 652 5.67 13.03 12.31
N THR A 653 5.01 13.87 13.11
CA THR A 653 5.30 14.03 14.54
C THR A 653 4.18 13.42 15.37
N VAL A 654 4.51 12.53 16.30
CA VAL A 654 3.57 11.95 17.27
C VAL A 654 3.88 12.45 18.68
N VAL A 655 2.85 12.73 19.48
CA VAL A 655 2.97 12.88 20.94
C VAL A 655 2.89 11.48 21.54
N ILE A 656 3.95 11.04 22.19
CA ILE A 656 4.01 9.70 22.79
C ILE A 656 3.39 9.68 24.18
N GLY A 657 3.55 10.77 24.93
CA GLY A 657 3.01 10.88 26.26
C GLY A 657 3.45 12.16 26.94
N GLY A 658 2.97 12.33 28.17
CA GLY A 658 3.29 13.46 29.01
C GLY A 658 2.85 13.26 30.45
N ILE A 659 3.30 14.17 31.31
CA ILE A 659 2.96 14.20 32.73
C ILE A 659 2.58 15.63 33.07
N PHE A 660 1.39 15.83 33.62
CA PHE A 660 0.94 17.10 34.18
C PHE A 660 0.82 16.97 35.69
N THR A 661 1.44 17.88 36.44
CA THR A 661 1.29 18.01 37.89
C THR A 661 0.79 19.41 38.24
N LEU A 662 -0.08 19.47 39.25
CA LEU A 662 -0.53 20.68 39.91
C LEU A 662 -0.45 20.46 41.42
N GLU A 663 0.39 21.22 42.09
CA GLU A 663 0.54 21.27 43.54
C GLU A 663 -0.02 22.60 44.03
N GLU A 664 -1.05 22.57 44.88
CA GLU A 664 -1.61 23.76 45.54
C GLU A 664 -1.47 23.66 47.06
N THR A 665 -0.68 24.55 47.63
CA THR A 665 -0.44 24.66 49.08
C THR A 665 -1.05 25.95 49.59
N ASN A 666 -1.88 25.86 50.63
CA ASN A 666 -2.50 27.01 51.29
C ASN A 666 -2.30 26.90 52.81
N ASN A 667 -1.49 27.79 53.36
CA ASN A 667 -1.02 27.81 54.73
C ASN A 667 -1.52 29.09 55.44
N GLU A 668 -2.16 28.96 56.60
CA GLU A 668 -2.68 30.07 57.39
C GLU A 668 -2.30 29.89 58.87
N VAL A 669 -1.35 30.71 59.35
CA VAL A 669 -0.87 30.70 60.74
C VAL A 669 -1.50 31.89 61.46
N LYS A 670 -2.23 31.65 62.56
CA LYS A 670 -3.00 32.69 63.26
C LYS A 670 -2.88 32.60 64.78
N VAL A 671 -3.04 33.72 65.47
CA VAL A 671 -3.31 33.74 66.91
C VAL A 671 -4.74 33.21 67.14
N PRO A 672 -4.95 32.20 68.01
CA PRO A 672 -6.29 31.75 68.38
C PRO A 672 -7.15 32.92 68.90
N LEU A 673 -8.46 32.85 68.64
CA LEU A 673 -9.45 33.91 68.89
C LEU A 673 -9.23 35.20 68.06
N LEU A 674 -8.06 35.84 68.16
CA LEU A 674 -7.79 37.15 67.56
C LEU A 674 -7.71 37.11 66.03
N GLY A 675 -7.18 36.04 65.44
CA GLY A 675 -7.08 35.90 63.97
C GLY A 675 -8.41 35.75 63.24
N ASP A 676 -9.49 35.44 63.97
CA ASP A 676 -10.82 35.20 63.41
C ASP A 676 -11.79 36.39 63.57
N VAL A 677 -11.33 37.48 64.21
CA VAL A 677 -12.11 38.72 64.34
C VAL A 677 -12.33 39.36 62.96
N PRO A 678 -13.57 39.73 62.57
CA PRO A 678 -13.83 40.44 61.31
C PRO A 678 -12.99 41.71 61.17
N TYR A 679 -12.44 41.94 59.98
CA TYR A 679 -11.51 43.02 59.62
C TYR A 679 -10.17 42.99 60.36
N LEU A 680 -10.17 43.03 61.69
CA LEU A 680 -8.96 43.14 62.53
C LEU A 680 -8.14 41.85 62.58
N GLY A 681 -8.74 40.67 62.37
CA GLY A 681 -8.03 39.38 62.44
C GLY A 681 -6.91 39.21 61.42
N ASN A 682 -6.90 40.01 60.34
CA ASN A 682 -5.78 40.07 59.40
C ASN A 682 -4.49 40.64 60.02
N LEU A 683 -4.56 41.33 61.17
CA LEU A 683 -3.38 41.78 61.93
C LEU A 683 -2.80 40.68 62.85
N PHE A 684 -3.48 39.55 62.98
CA PHE A 684 -3.16 38.46 63.90
C PHE A 684 -2.91 37.12 63.17
N LYS A 685 -2.57 37.16 61.87
CA LYS A 685 -2.26 35.99 61.06
C LYS A 685 -1.40 36.29 59.84
N SER A 686 -0.69 35.27 59.36
CA SER A 686 -0.14 35.23 58.00
C SER A 686 -0.93 34.27 57.12
N ARG A 687 -0.87 34.50 55.81
CA ARG A 687 -1.44 33.63 54.77
C ARG A 687 -0.44 33.47 53.65
N GLU A 688 -0.25 32.23 53.22
CA GLU A 688 0.65 31.82 52.16
C GLU A 688 -0.11 30.89 51.20
N ARG A 689 -0.18 31.25 49.92
CA ARG A 689 -0.68 30.37 48.86
C ARG A 689 0.40 30.19 47.81
N THR A 690 0.73 28.94 47.53
CA THR A 690 1.64 28.51 46.47
C THR A 690 0.88 27.61 45.51
N SER A 691 1.06 27.83 44.21
CA SER A 691 0.47 27.03 43.14
C SER A 691 1.57 26.72 42.13
N ARG A 692 1.93 25.44 41.97
CA ARG A 692 3.02 24.98 41.11
C ARG A 692 2.48 24.02 40.08
N LYS A 693 2.54 24.41 38.81
CA LYS A 693 2.20 23.57 37.66
C LYS A 693 3.48 23.12 36.99
N GLN A 694 3.56 21.85 36.59
CA GLN A 694 4.58 21.37 35.68
C GLN A 694 3.93 20.50 34.60
N GLU A 695 4.34 20.68 33.37
CA GLU A 695 3.88 19.88 32.23
C GLU A 695 5.09 19.39 31.45
N MET A 696 5.23 18.08 31.29
CA MET A 696 6.19 17.46 30.40
C MET A 696 5.46 16.81 29.23
N LEU A 697 5.89 17.07 28.00
CA LEU A 697 5.41 16.44 26.77
C LEU A 697 6.59 15.85 25.98
N VAL A 698 6.43 14.65 25.44
CA VAL A 698 7.45 13.98 24.60
C VAL A 698 6.90 13.76 23.19
N PHE A 699 7.53 14.43 22.23
CA PHE A 699 7.24 14.33 20.80
C PHE A 699 8.34 13.53 20.11
N ILE A 700 7.99 12.64 19.18
CA ILE A 700 8.95 11.94 18.31
C ILE A 700 8.60 12.21 16.84
N THR A 701 9.64 12.41 16.03
CA THR A 701 9.54 12.61 14.57
C THR A 701 10.61 11.76 13.87
N PRO A 702 10.27 10.59 13.29
CA PRO A 702 11.18 9.83 12.46
C PRO A 702 11.14 10.32 11.01
N LYS A 703 12.27 10.22 10.31
CA LYS A 703 12.39 10.61 8.90
C LYS A 703 13.35 9.66 8.19
N MET A 704 12.88 8.96 7.17
CA MET A 704 13.75 8.17 6.28
C MET A 704 14.74 9.09 5.56
N ILE A 705 16.02 8.73 5.60
CA ILE A 705 17.06 9.38 4.82
C ILE A 705 17.08 8.73 3.44
N THR A 706 16.54 9.43 2.45
CA THR A 706 16.80 9.11 1.04
C THR A 706 18.21 9.59 0.68
N ASP A 707 18.98 8.73 0.02
CA ASP A 707 20.41 8.89 -0.34
C ASP A 707 20.83 10.31 -0.77
N ARG A 708 19.98 10.99 -1.54
CA ARG A 708 20.16 12.38 -2.01
C ARG A 708 20.27 13.46 -0.91
N ALA A 709 20.00 13.12 0.35
CA ALA A 709 20.03 14.04 1.48
C ALA A 709 21.31 13.95 2.34
N ALA A 710 22.19 12.97 2.11
CA ALA A 710 23.43 12.79 2.86
C ALA A 710 24.62 13.63 2.35
N ALA A 711 24.41 14.44 1.30
CA ALA A 711 25.45 15.13 0.54
C ALA A 711 25.33 16.68 0.57
N ARG A 712 24.77 17.24 1.65
CA ARG A 712 24.66 18.70 1.91
C ARG A 712 24.72 19.01 3.40
#